data_AF-A0A0Q9X738-F1
#
_entry.id   AF-A0A0Q9X738-F1
#
_cell.length_a   1.000
_cell.length_b   1.000
_cell.length_c   1.000
_cell.angle_alpha   90.00
_cell.angle_beta   90.00
_cell.angle_gamma   90.00
#
_symmetry.space_group_name_H-M   'P 1'
#
loop_
_entity.id
_entity.type
_entity.pdbx_description
1 polymer ?
#
loop_
_entity_poly.entity_id
_entity_poly.type
_entity_poly.pdbx_seq_one_letter_code
_entity_poly.pdbx_strand_id
1 'polypeptide(L)'
;MACSRLLFLPFWWKNWLNLRYNWKILVTIFTIWTAVQWTYLHLSNKSSETQFEEFEIKDHDSLLRYFPGNDYDSVYYAPITENTRRLMDLVGNELGIQYERIREYNNSAEMQFDMEQQCRGSCFAINFQSLPDLGTGSGIKYSVSSNRIRSSPKKRFVNDDEINHQKNDDEYIREGFFTLQHVIDLQYMRYQQLDPRYELLVNVIPNLELGPADSYRLVNFGTLFSILFKMLLLSTFLVPLVEEKQNGINEFLNLVTPMSFLNGLSFFILRILLYGCFLVINLTIAWKYGALGSIHFIYIFTLYLLYIIASMSYSYLISVCFFSVFYAKIGGLILLIIPYVFSIVRGWITNLAFKLFSTNAFLEGLDVLQTFCNKHRNFELSDLTRVIKDDFSSILTVYVTLICQIMFYALLYNYLVCVFPGPGGLKRPFLFFLNPETYKKRQRNEYTTAERGTHAIIIKNLCKKFKTSKRNTHIADHLDMTINNKEITVLLGHNGAGKTTMMNMIMGIVPKDAGNILVCSERDVASYRHLIGFCPQHSVFMSYMTCQQHLEFFSQLRGATRSDAQHWAELRLRKLNLADKANEYGCMLSGGMKRRLSLGIAIAGNTKIVILDEPSSGLDIESRRELWDILLELRKEKAILVTTHYMEEAEELGDTICILANGKLERTGSPLELKRKYGNGYCLKLETHENFNKDAIIFEIRRFIENASVENFVKPTVYIRLPYDFDLKYHDMLRSLEGAKERLGIITISIADTSLESVFLNCAGGTDQVDKPDDTRNSESALIHPYKRLTNIEPHFLQLIAAIFYKKWTFLSKEWCYAVYMPLFYLMRFLFHTAKHIHVWHCVRCFADALYVCGE
;
A
#
# COMPACT_ATOMS: atom_id res chain seq x y z
N MET A 1 -29.99 -15.33 11.14
CA MET A 1 -29.06 -16.20 10.38
C MET A 1 -29.53 -16.53 8.97
N ALA A 2 -30.84 -16.63 8.66
CA ALA A 2 -31.31 -16.87 7.28
C ALA A 2 -30.98 -15.70 6.32
N CYS A 3 -31.22 -14.45 6.75
CA CYS A 3 -30.95 -13.26 5.94
C CYS A 3 -29.44 -13.01 5.68
N SER A 4 -28.55 -13.48 6.55
CA SER A 4 -27.10 -13.34 6.38
C SER A 4 -26.50 -14.35 5.39
N ARG A 5 -27.11 -15.55 5.26
CA ARG A 5 -26.70 -16.54 4.25
C ARG A 5 -27.07 -16.09 2.83
N LEU A 6 -28.19 -15.38 2.66
CA LEU A 6 -28.63 -14.84 1.37
C LEU A 6 -27.72 -13.72 0.83
N LEU A 7 -27.13 -12.89 1.69
CA LEU A 7 -26.29 -11.74 1.27
C LEU A 7 -24.81 -12.08 1.05
N PHE A 8 -24.30 -13.21 1.57
CA PHE A 8 -22.92 -13.61 1.32
C PHE A 8 -22.68 -14.05 -0.14
N LEU A 9 -23.67 -14.73 -0.73
CA LEU A 9 -23.59 -15.27 -2.10
C LEU A 9 -23.37 -14.17 -3.17
N PRO A 10 -24.10 -13.03 -3.17
CA PRO A 10 -23.83 -11.92 -4.08
C PRO A 10 -22.40 -11.37 -3.98
N PHE A 11 -21.88 -11.16 -2.76
CA PHE A 11 -20.50 -10.67 -2.57
C PHE A 11 -19.46 -11.70 -3.02
N TRP A 12 -19.70 -12.98 -2.74
CA TRP A 12 -18.86 -14.06 -3.25
C TRP A 12 -18.85 -14.09 -4.78
N TRP A 13 -20.02 -13.98 -5.40
CA TRP A 13 -20.16 -13.95 -6.86
C TRP A 13 -19.46 -12.73 -7.47
N LYS A 14 -19.60 -11.54 -6.87
CA LYS A 14 -18.87 -10.32 -7.26
C LYS A 14 -17.37 -10.54 -7.27
N ASN A 15 -16.81 -11.05 -6.17
CA ASN A 15 -15.37 -11.26 -6.03
C ASN A 15 -14.87 -12.40 -6.93
N TRP A 16 -15.71 -13.40 -7.21
CA TRP A 16 -15.42 -14.45 -8.19
C TRP A 16 -15.40 -13.91 -9.64
N LEU A 17 -16.28 -12.98 -10.00
CA LEU A 17 -16.24 -12.31 -11.30
C LEU A 17 -14.95 -11.50 -11.50
N ASN A 18 -14.47 -10.81 -10.45
CA ASN A 18 -13.18 -10.13 -10.47
C ASN A 18 -12.01 -11.13 -10.74
N LEU A 19 -12.02 -12.27 -10.05
CA LEU A 19 -11.06 -13.35 -10.29
C LEU A 19 -11.14 -13.91 -11.72
N ARG A 20 -12.36 -14.11 -12.24
CA ARG A 20 -12.60 -14.63 -13.59
C ARG A 20 -12.09 -13.65 -14.66
N TYR A 21 -12.36 -12.36 -14.50
CA TYR A 21 -11.88 -11.31 -15.39
C TYR A 21 -10.35 -11.30 -15.48
N ASN A 22 -9.68 -11.46 -14.33
CA ASN A 22 -8.22 -11.47 -14.23
C ASN A 22 -7.58 -12.88 -14.30
N TRP A 23 -8.34 -13.93 -14.64
CA TRP A 23 -7.90 -15.33 -14.49
C TRP A 23 -6.67 -15.66 -15.33
N LYS A 24 -6.62 -15.19 -16.58
CA LYS A 24 -5.47 -15.42 -17.47
C LYS A 24 -4.17 -14.87 -16.87
N ILE A 25 -4.22 -13.64 -16.35
CA ILE A 25 -3.08 -12.98 -15.72
C ILE A 25 -2.69 -13.69 -14.43
N LEU A 26 -3.67 -14.12 -13.63
CA LEU A 26 -3.41 -14.86 -12.40
C LEU A 26 -2.71 -16.18 -12.70
N VAL A 27 -3.22 -16.98 -13.65
CA VAL A 27 -2.63 -18.26 -14.03
C VAL A 27 -1.22 -18.07 -14.57
N THR A 28 -0.97 -17.08 -15.44
CA THR A 28 0.38 -16.85 -15.96
C THR A 28 1.37 -16.49 -14.85
N ILE A 29 0.98 -15.59 -13.95
CA ILE A 29 1.80 -15.21 -12.79
C ILE A 29 2.09 -16.44 -11.92
N PHE A 30 1.08 -17.25 -11.59
CA PHE A 30 1.26 -18.47 -10.82
C PHE A 30 2.22 -19.46 -11.50
N THR A 31 2.02 -19.71 -12.80
CA THR A 31 2.88 -20.65 -13.55
C THR A 31 4.33 -20.18 -13.63
N ILE A 32 4.57 -18.88 -13.80
CA ILE A 32 5.92 -18.30 -13.85
C ILE A 32 6.59 -18.49 -12.49
N TRP A 33 5.92 -18.17 -11.39
CA TRP A 33 6.53 -18.30 -10.06
C TRP A 33 6.76 -19.74 -9.66
N THR A 34 5.83 -20.67 -9.95
CA THR A 34 6.08 -22.10 -9.74
C THR A 34 7.26 -22.61 -10.57
N ALA A 35 7.42 -22.11 -11.82
CA ALA A 35 8.53 -22.49 -12.68
C ALA A 35 9.88 -21.98 -12.16
N VAL A 36 9.92 -20.78 -11.57
CA VAL A 36 11.14 -20.24 -10.92
C VAL A 36 11.53 -21.12 -9.73
N GLN A 37 10.59 -21.50 -8.87
CA GLN A 37 10.87 -22.39 -7.73
C GLN A 37 11.33 -23.78 -8.19
N TRP A 38 10.67 -24.32 -9.21
CA TRP A 38 11.04 -25.61 -9.79
C TRP A 38 12.44 -25.59 -10.39
N THR A 39 12.79 -24.55 -11.16
CA THR A 39 14.12 -24.40 -11.76
C THR A 39 15.20 -24.29 -10.68
N TYR A 40 14.94 -23.54 -9.60
CA TYR A 40 15.85 -23.46 -8.46
C TYR A 40 16.11 -24.83 -7.84
N LEU A 41 15.06 -25.60 -7.55
CA LEU A 41 15.18 -26.94 -6.98
C LEU A 41 15.90 -27.91 -7.94
N HIS A 42 15.64 -27.82 -9.24
CA HIS A 42 16.30 -28.65 -10.24
C HIS A 42 17.81 -28.36 -10.34
N LEU A 43 18.20 -27.09 -10.33
CA LEU A 43 19.60 -26.68 -10.34
C LEU A 43 20.31 -27.06 -9.04
N SER A 44 19.64 -26.89 -7.90
CA SER A 44 20.19 -27.23 -6.58
C SER A 44 20.38 -28.73 -6.36
N ASN A 45 19.71 -29.59 -7.14
CA ASN A 45 19.77 -31.04 -7.04
C ASN A 45 20.80 -31.69 -7.99
N LYS A 46 21.48 -30.92 -8.86
CA LYS A 46 22.65 -31.45 -9.58
C LYS A 46 23.77 -31.64 -8.55
N SER A 47 24.00 -32.90 -8.19
CA SER A 47 25.04 -33.36 -7.29
C SER A 47 26.40 -32.82 -7.73
N SER A 48 27.10 -32.16 -6.80
CA SER A 48 28.55 -32.21 -6.79
C SER A 48 28.93 -33.69 -6.78
N GLU A 49 29.50 -34.21 -7.85
CA GLU A 49 30.22 -35.48 -7.77
C GLU A 49 31.27 -35.28 -6.69
N THR A 50 31.10 -35.96 -5.55
CA THR A 50 32.14 -36.11 -4.54
C THR A 50 33.31 -36.81 -5.22
N GLN A 51 34.24 -36.01 -5.73
CA GLN A 51 35.59 -36.49 -5.97
C GLN A 51 36.14 -36.78 -4.59
N PHE A 52 36.10 -38.06 -4.20
CA PHE A 52 37.04 -38.56 -3.23
C PHE A 52 38.41 -38.34 -3.87
N GLU A 53 39.10 -37.26 -3.52
CA GLU A 53 40.55 -37.24 -3.70
C GLU A 53 41.05 -38.35 -2.79
N GLU A 54 41.43 -39.48 -3.39
CA GLU A 54 42.23 -40.50 -2.71
C GLU A 54 43.50 -39.80 -2.25
N PHE A 55 43.55 -39.41 -0.98
CA PHE A 55 44.77 -38.94 -0.36
C PHE A 55 45.76 -40.11 -0.36
N GLU A 56 46.79 -40.01 -1.20
CA GLU A 56 47.87 -40.99 -1.23
C GLU A 56 48.52 -41.08 0.16
N ILE A 57 48.71 -42.31 0.65
CA ILE A 57 49.39 -42.56 1.93
C ILE A 57 50.83 -42.01 1.82
N LYS A 58 51.19 -41.12 2.74
CA LYS A 58 52.53 -40.51 2.76
C LYS A 58 53.44 -41.29 3.70
N ASP A 59 54.30 -42.11 3.11
CA ASP A 59 55.36 -42.85 3.80
C ASP A 59 56.56 -41.95 4.12
N HIS A 60 57.54 -42.46 4.87
CA HIS A 60 58.76 -41.74 5.26
C HIS A 60 59.48 -41.08 4.06
N ASP A 61 59.69 -41.84 2.98
CA ASP A 61 60.35 -41.35 1.76
C ASP A 61 59.55 -40.24 1.06
N SER A 62 58.21 -40.30 1.16
CA SER A 62 57.32 -39.27 0.63
C SER A 62 57.40 -37.99 1.46
N LEU A 63 57.52 -38.10 2.80
CA LEU A 63 57.69 -36.95 3.69
C LEU A 63 59.02 -36.22 3.47
N LEU A 64 60.11 -36.96 3.20
CA LEU A 64 61.42 -36.38 2.90
C LEU A 64 61.38 -35.46 1.66
N ARG A 65 60.57 -35.79 0.65
CA ARG A 65 60.41 -34.97 -0.57
C ARG A 65 59.77 -33.60 -0.32
N TYR A 66 59.03 -33.44 0.78
CA TYR A 66 58.41 -32.17 1.14
C TYR A 66 59.34 -31.22 1.89
N PHE A 67 60.49 -31.69 2.38
CA PHE A 67 61.41 -30.82 3.09
C PHE A 67 62.08 -29.84 2.09
N PRO A 68 62.06 -28.52 2.36
CA PRO A 68 62.56 -27.53 1.42
C PRO A 68 64.09 -27.58 1.34
N GLY A 69 64.61 -27.87 0.13
CA GLY A 69 66.04 -28.06 -0.13
C GLY A 69 66.73 -26.93 -0.92
N ASN A 70 66.08 -25.78 -1.14
CA ASN A 70 66.62 -24.69 -1.97
C ASN A 70 67.74 -23.95 -1.24
N ASP A 71 68.74 -23.40 -1.92
CA ASP A 71 69.94 -22.76 -1.32
C ASP A 71 69.70 -21.71 -0.22
N TYR A 72 68.48 -21.17 -0.09
CA TYR A 72 68.10 -20.16 0.88
C TYR A 72 67.43 -20.71 2.16
N ASP A 73 67.15 -22.01 2.24
CA ASP A 73 66.55 -22.63 3.44
C ASP A 73 67.65 -22.98 4.46
N SER A 74 67.44 -22.65 5.73
CA SER A 74 68.45 -22.83 6.79
C SER A 74 67.85 -23.35 8.09
N VAL A 75 68.60 -24.22 8.77
CA VAL A 75 68.21 -24.82 10.04
C VAL A 75 69.12 -24.27 11.13
N TYR A 76 68.53 -23.66 12.15
CA TYR A 76 69.21 -23.02 13.27
C TYR A 76 69.01 -23.90 14.50
N TYR A 77 70.04 -24.13 15.31
CA TYR A 77 69.87 -24.84 16.57
C TYR A 77 70.68 -24.28 17.74
N ALA A 78 70.14 -24.44 18.96
CA ALA A 78 70.77 -24.05 20.22
C ALA A 78 70.35 -25.00 21.37
N PRO A 79 71.17 -25.21 22.42
CA PRO A 79 72.53 -24.72 22.61
C PRO A 79 73.58 -25.62 21.93
N ILE A 80 74.78 -25.06 21.70
CA ILE A 80 75.94 -25.81 21.19
C ILE A 80 76.47 -26.73 22.30
N THR A 81 76.30 -28.04 22.11
CA THR A 81 76.90 -29.10 22.92
C THR A 81 77.41 -30.19 21.99
N GLU A 82 78.35 -31.02 22.47
CA GLU A 82 78.87 -32.11 21.65
C GLU A 82 77.78 -33.12 21.25
N ASN A 83 76.80 -33.34 22.13
CA ASN A 83 75.66 -34.21 21.87
C ASN A 83 74.68 -33.60 20.86
N THR A 84 74.35 -32.30 20.97
CA THR A 84 73.46 -31.62 20.01
C THR A 84 74.09 -31.53 18.63
N ARG A 85 75.40 -31.28 18.52
CA ARG A 85 76.11 -31.26 17.24
C ARG A 85 76.08 -32.62 16.55
N ARG A 86 76.42 -33.69 17.27
CA ARG A 86 76.37 -35.06 16.71
C ARG A 86 74.96 -35.46 16.25
N LEU A 87 73.92 -35.09 17.00
CA LEU A 87 72.54 -35.35 16.60
C LEU A 87 72.16 -34.56 15.34
N MET A 88 72.52 -33.27 15.28
CA MET A 88 72.21 -32.42 14.13
C MET A 88 73.00 -32.80 12.88
N ASP A 89 74.21 -33.35 13.00
CA ASP A 89 74.96 -33.93 11.88
C ASP A 89 74.22 -35.15 11.30
N LEU A 90 73.68 -36.03 12.14
CA LEU A 90 72.86 -37.17 11.70
C LEU A 90 71.57 -36.72 11.03
N VAL A 91 70.89 -35.71 11.59
CA VAL A 91 69.68 -35.11 11.01
C VAL A 91 69.98 -34.44 9.67
N GLY A 92 71.09 -33.71 9.57
CA GLY A 92 71.54 -33.06 8.34
C GLY A 92 71.85 -34.05 7.22
N ASN A 93 72.48 -35.17 7.55
CA ASN A 93 72.78 -36.24 6.60
C ASN A 93 71.51 -36.90 6.05
N GLU A 94 70.51 -37.19 6.90
CA GLU A 94 69.24 -37.81 6.47
C GLU A 94 68.39 -36.84 5.62
N LEU A 95 68.38 -35.55 5.95
CA LEU A 95 67.65 -34.52 5.19
C LEU A 95 68.39 -34.08 3.91
N GLY A 96 69.63 -34.53 3.68
CA GLY A 96 70.44 -34.15 2.52
C GLY A 96 70.87 -32.67 2.51
N ILE A 97 71.01 -32.06 3.69
CA ILE A 97 71.36 -30.64 3.84
C ILE A 97 72.88 -30.46 3.85
N GLN A 98 73.41 -29.51 3.07
CA GLN A 98 74.82 -29.15 3.14
C GLN A 98 75.17 -28.54 4.51
N TYR A 99 76.33 -28.91 5.07
CA TYR A 99 76.76 -28.49 6.41
C TYR A 99 76.71 -26.97 6.65
N GLU A 100 76.98 -26.16 5.62
CA GLU A 100 76.95 -24.70 5.66
C GLU A 100 75.55 -24.09 5.95
N ARG A 101 74.49 -24.91 5.85
CA ARG A 101 73.09 -24.49 6.02
C ARG A 101 72.52 -24.81 7.41
N ILE A 102 73.29 -25.52 8.24
CA ILE A 102 73.00 -25.74 9.65
C ILE A 102 73.80 -24.72 10.47
N ARG A 103 73.10 -23.80 11.14
CA ARG A 103 73.71 -22.72 11.92
C ARG A 103 73.57 -23.00 13.42
N GLU A 104 74.69 -22.92 14.13
CA GLU A 104 74.76 -23.26 15.55
C GLU A 104 74.85 -22.00 16.42
N TYR A 105 74.11 -21.96 17.54
CA TYR A 105 74.10 -20.84 18.47
C TYR A 105 74.18 -21.30 19.93
N ASN A 106 74.84 -20.53 20.79
CA ASN A 106 74.93 -20.85 22.21
C ASN A 106 73.62 -20.57 22.97
N ASN A 107 72.87 -19.55 22.55
CA ASN A 107 71.66 -19.11 23.22
C ASN A 107 70.46 -19.10 22.26
N SER A 108 69.29 -19.54 22.74
CA SER A 108 68.07 -19.59 21.94
C SER A 108 67.54 -18.21 21.54
N ALA A 109 67.79 -17.17 22.34
CA ALA A 109 67.38 -15.80 22.04
C ALA A 109 68.17 -15.21 20.86
N GLU A 110 69.48 -15.49 20.79
CA GLU A 110 70.35 -15.06 19.69
C GLU A 110 69.98 -15.78 18.39
N MET A 111 69.72 -17.08 18.48
CA MET A 111 69.22 -17.90 17.37
C MET A 111 67.92 -17.34 16.78
N GLN A 112 66.94 -17.00 17.63
CA GLN A 112 65.65 -16.47 17.18
C GLN A 112 65.80 -15.10 16.54
N PHE A 113 66.61 -14.22 17.13
CA PHE A 113 66.88 -12.89 16.59
C PHE A 113 67.55 -12.95 15.21
N ASP A 114 68.54 -13.83 15.03
CA ASP A 114 69.21 -13.98 13.73
C ASP A 114 68.29 -14.60 12.68
N MET A 115 67.46 -15.57 13.07
CA MET A 115 66.43 -16.15 12.20
C MET A 115 65.46 -15.08 11.69
N GLU A 116 65.01 -14.15 12.54
CA GLU A 116 64.11 -13.06 12.14
C GLU A 116 64.75 -12.08 11.15
N GLN A 117 66.07 -11.83 11.26
CA GLN A 117 66.77 -10.86 10.42
C GLN A 117 67.31 -11.42 9.10
N GLN A 118 67.83 -12.65 9.12
CA GLN A 118 68.59 -13.21 7.99
C GLN A 118 67.82 -14.24 7.17
N CYS A 119 66.66 -14.72 7.65
CA CYS A 119 65.91 -15.73 6.93
C CYS A 119 65.31 -15.20 5.62
N ARG A 120 65.76 -15.77 4.49
CA ARG A 120 65.22 -15.46 3.14
C ARG A 120 64.34 -16.57 2.57
N GLY A 121 64.52 -17.81 3.04
CA GLY A 121 63.78 -19.00 2.60
C GLY A 121 62.86 -19.56 3.69
N SER A 122 62.79 -20.88 3.77
CA SER A 122 62.15 -21.64 4.84
C SER A 122 63.18 -21.85 5.94
N CYS A 123 62.95 -21.24 7.10
CA CYS A 123 63.88 -21.37 8.23
C CYS A 123 63.22 -22.08 9.38
N PHE A 124 64.02 -22.93 10.03
CA PHE A 124 63.59 -23.69 11.20
C PHE A 124 64.57 -23.42 12.33
N ALA A 125 64.06 -23.03 13.49
CA ALA A 125 64.85 -22.84 14.70
C ALA A 125 64.51 -23.93 15.72
N ILE A 126 65.51 -24.69 16.13
CA ILE A 126 65.40 -25.81 17.06
C ILE A 126 66.08 -25.43 18.37
N ASN A 127 65.30 -25.33 19.43
CA ASN A 127 65.81 -25.06 20.77
C ASN A 127 65.73 -26.33 21.63
N PHE A 128 66.87 -26.94 21.92
CA PHE A 128 66.99 -28.11 22.78
C PHE A 128 67.01 -27.67 24.25
N GLN A 129 65.98 -28.03 25.00
CA GLN A 129 65.86 -27.72 26.43
C GLN A 129 66.56 -28.78 27.31
N SER A 130 66.47 -30.05 26.92
CA SER A 130 67.17 -31.15 27.59
C SER A 130 67.50 -32.25 26.58
N LEU A 131 68.79 -32.51 26.40
CA LEU A 131 69.30 -33.63 25.61
C LEU A 131 70.14 -34.52 26.53
N PRO A 132 69.65 -35.72 26.91
CA PRO A 132 70.34 -36.59 27.84
C PRO A 132 71.45 -37.41 27.17
N ASP A 133 72.41 -37.87 27.98
CA ASP A 133 73.59 -38.61 27.52
C ASP A 133 73.24 -40.01 26.96
N LEU A 134 74.17 -40.57 26.20
CA LEU A 134 74.02 -41.86 25.51
C LEU A 134 73.63 -42.99 26.47
N GLY A 135 72.56 -43.73 26.15
CA GLY A 135 72.16 -44.96 26.86
C GLY A 135 71.29 -44.74 28.11
N THR A 136 70.90 -43.50 28.40
CA THR A 136 70.02 -43.17 29.55
C THR A 136 68.54 -43.48 29.30
N GLY A 137 68.11 -43.58 28.04
CA GLY A 137 66.73 -43.89 27.66
C GLY A 137 65.70 -42.81 28.02
N SER A 138 66.12 -41.65 28.54
CA SER A 138 65.23 -40.54 28.86
C SER A 138 64.82 -39.74 27.61
N GLY A 139 63.62 -39.16 27.61
CA GLY A 139 63.10 -38.43 26.46
C GLY A 139 63.83 -37.12 26.16
N ILE A 140 63.90 -36.76 24.88
CA ILE A 140 64.38 -35.45 24.40
C ILE A 140 63.29 -34.39 24.59
N LYS A 141 63.69 -33.18 25.00
CA LYS A 141 62.78 -32.02 25.05
C LYS A 141 63.34 -30.88 24.20
N TYR A 142 62.62 -30.53 23.15
CA TYR A 142 62.98 -29.44 22.24
C TYR A 142 61.74 -28.68 21.77
N SER A 143 61.95 -27.47 21.27
CA SER A 143 60.92 -26.68 20.59
C SER A 143 61.39 -26.28 19.20
N VAL A 144 60.57 -26.55 18.18
CA VAL A 144 60.83 -26.15 16.79
C VAL A 144 59.95 -24.94 16.46
N SER A 145 60.57 -23.92 15.88
CA SER A 145 59.89 -22.73 15.36
C SER A 145 60.16 -22.62 13.85
N SER A 146 59.18 -22.14 13.09
CA SER A 146 59.34 -21.90 11.65
C SER A 146 58.75 -20.55 11.27
N ASN A 147 59.34 -19.87 10.30
CA ASN A 147 58.86 -18.58 9.78
C ASN A 147 57.65 -18.72 8.83
N ARG A 148 57.35 -19.92 8.31
CA ARG A 148 56.29 -20.13 7.32
C ARG A 148 54.97 -20.64 7.89
N ILE A 149 54.98 -21.20 9.11
CA ILE A 149 53.77 -21.68 9.76
C ILE A 149 53.05 -20.52 10.44
N ARG A 150 51.84 -20.19 9.96
CA ARG A 150 51.02 -19.10 10.52
C ARG A 150 50.05 -19.58 11.59
N SER A 151 49.73 -20.87 11.60
CA SER A 151 48.77 -21.47 12.51
C SER A 151 49.45 -21.98 13.79
N SER A 152 48.91 -21.61 14.95
CA SER A 152 49.36 -22.18 16.23
C SER A 152 48.59 -23.47 16.52
N PRO A 153 49.22 -24.53 17.04
CA PRO A 153 48.52 -25.76 17.44
C PRO A 153 47.40 -25.51 18.45
N LYS A 154 47.53 -24.47 19.30
CA LYS A 154 46.53 -24.10 20.31
C LYS A 154 45.28 -23.42 19.74
N LYS A 155 45.35 -22.86 18.53
CA LYS A 155 44.24 -22.16 17.87
C LYS A 155 43.37 -23.08 17.01
N ARG A 156 43.74 -24.36 16.87
CA ARG A 156 43.10 -25.30 15.92
C ARG A 156 41.65 -25.68 16.28
N PHE A 157 41.22 -25.40 17.52
CA PHE A 157 39.84 -25.65 18.00
C PHE A 157 39.02 -24.37 18.28
N VAL A 158 39.50 -23.18 17.91
CA VAL A 158 38.78 -21.93 18.17
C VAL A 158 38.21 -21.40 16.85
N ASN A 159 36.91 -21.65 16.66
CA ASN A 159 35.98 -21.03 15.71
C ASN A 159 36.35 -21.09 14.22
N ASP A 160 35.69 -22.01 13.51
CA ASP A 160 35.79 -22.19 12.04
C ASP A 160 35.19 -21.05 11.20
N ASP A 161 34.73 -19.96 11.81
CA ASP A 161 34.01 -18.88 11.11
C ASP A 161 34.90 -17.74 10.57
N GLU A 162 36.21 -17.68 10.88
CA GLU A 162 37.02 -16.47 10.61
C GLU A 162 38.12 -16.57 9.55
N ILE A 163 38.33 -17.70 8.87
CA ILE A 163 39.36 -17.77 7.81
C ILE A 163 38.75 -18.30 6.51
N ASN A 164 38.50 -17.37 5.59
CA ASN A 164 38.19 -17.58 4.17
C ASN A 164 38.88 -18.84 3.61
N HIS A 165 38.10 -19.89 3.35
CA HIS A 165 38.23 -20.97 2.35
C HIS A 165 39.60 -21.51 1.89
N GLN A 166 40.68 -21.31 2.64
CA GLN A 166 41.97 -21.96 2.39
C GLN A 166 42.65 -22.30 3.73
N LYS A 167 42.00 -23.14 4.54
CA LYS A 167 42.78 -24.02 5.42
C LYS A 167 43.36 -25.10 4.52
N ASN A 168 44.62 -24.94 4.14
CA ASN A 168 45.36 -26.07 3.59
C ASN A 168 45.75 -26.94 4.79
N ASP A 169 44.97 -27.98 5.07
CA ASP A 169 45.14 -28.85 6.25
C ASP A 169 46.52 -29.53 6.31
N ASP A 170 47.24 -29.52 5.18
CA ASP A 170 48.59 -30.04 4.97
C ASP A 170 49.73 -29.02 5.19
N GLU A 171 49.47 -27.80 5.72
CA GLU A 171 50.49 -26.75 5.91
C GLU A 171 51.75 -27.26 6.64
N TYR A 172 51.59 -28.04 7.71
CA TYR A 172 52.71 -28.61 8.47
C TYR A 172 53.52 -29.66 7.70
N ILE A 173 52.90 -30.35 6.74
CA ILE A 173 53.55 -31.37 5.90
C ILE A 173 54.25 -30.68 4.73
N ARG A 174 53.54 -29.79 4.01
CA ARG A 174 54.05 -29.10 2.82
C ARG A 174 55.21 -28.16 3.14
N GLU A 175 55.16 -27.47 4.28
CA GLU A 175 56.26 -26.60 4.70
C GLU A 175 57.43 -27.38 5.32
N GLY A 176 57.40 -28.73 5.36
CA GLY A 176 58.50 -29.56 5.83
C GLY A 176 58.70 -29.61 7.35
N PHE A 177 57.85 -28.94 8.13
CA PHE A 177 57.96 -28.92 9.59
C PHE A 177 57.77 -30.32 10.21
N PHE A 178 56.76 -31.05 9.76
CA PHE A 178 56.50 -32.41 10.24
C PHE A 178 57.65 -33.36 9.86
N THR A 179 58.20 -33.22 8.66
CA THR A 179 59.36 -33.98 8.20
C THR A 179 60.58 -33.75 9.09
N LEU A 180 60.89 -32.48 9.41
CA LEU A 180 61.99 -32.13 10.31
C LEU A 180 61.81 -32.72 11.71
N GLN A 181 60.62 -32.59 12.28
CA GLN A 181 60.30 -33.14 13.59
C GLN A 181 60.48 -34.67 13.59
N HIS A 182 59.95 -35.35 12.58
CA HIS A 182 60.05 -36.80 12.45
C HIS A 182 61.50 -37.27 12.32
N VAL A 183 62.33 -36.59 11.51
CA VAL A 183 63.75 -36.96 11.35
C VAL A 183 64.55 -36.73 12.63
N ILE A 184 64.31 -35.64 13.37
CA ILE A 184 64.95 -35.40 14.67
C ILE A 184 64.64 -36.55 15.63
N ASP A 185 63.37 -36.92 15.74
CA ASP A 185 62.93 -38.00 16.65
C ASP A 185 63.52 -39.36 16.22
N LEU A 186 63.51 -39.65 14.91
CA LEU A 186 64.07 -40.88 14.34
C LEU A 186 65.58 -41.01 14.57
N GLN A 187 66.35 -39.95 14.29
CA GLN A 187 67.79 -39.96 14.49
C GLN A 187 68.14 -39.97 15.98
N TYR A 188 67.34 -39.33 16.83
CA TYR A 188 67.53 -39.42 18.28
C TYR A 188 67.32 -40.84 18.81
N MET A 189 66.30 -41.56 18.33
CA MET A 189 66.09 -42.96 18.68
C MET A 189 67.26 -43.84 18.22
N ARG A 190 67.75 -43.65 16.98
CA ARG A 190 68.94 -44.34 16.47
C ARG A 190 70.19 -44.02 17.31
N TYR A 191 70.37 -42.75 17.68
CA TYR A 191 71.47 -42.27 18.53
C TYR A 191 71.47 -42.93 19.92
N GLN A 192 70.30 -43.18 20.49
CA GLN A 192 70.13 -43.88 21.78
C GLN A 192 70.19 -45.41 21.66
N GLN A 193 70.45 -45.97 20.48
CA GLN A 193 70.43 -47.42 20.20
C GLN A 193 69.07 -48.09 20.50
N LEU A 194 67.98 -47.32 20.44
CA LEU A 194 66.62 -47.85 20.53
C LEU A 194 66.24 -48.41 19.16
N ASP A 195 65.86 -49.70 19.10
CA ASP A 195 65.50 -50.39 17.85
C ASP A 195 64.19 -49.78 17.30
N PRO A 196 64.19 -49.01 16.19
CA PRO A 196 63.00 -48.32 15.71
C PRO A 196 62.17 -49.28 14.86
N ARG A 197 61.44 -50.20 15.49
CA ARG A 197 60.49 -51.08 14.78
C ARG A 197 59.14 -50.40 14.61
N TYR A 198 59.10 -49.27 13.94
CA TYR A 198 57.84 -48.63 13.58
C TYR A 198 57.89 -48.02 12.17
N GLU A 199 56.80 -48.15 11.44
CA GLU A 199 56.58 -47.53 10.14
C GLU A 199 55.62 -46.36 10.34
N LEU A 200 56.03 -45.13 9.97
CA LEU A 200 55.20 -43.95 10.09
C LEU A 200 54.40 -43.76 8.82
N LEU A 201 53.08 -43.93 8.92
CA LEU A 201 52.13 -43.62 7.87
C LEU A 201 51.32 -42.40 8.27
N VAL A 202 51.41 -41.34 7.48
CA VAL A 202 50.59 -40.14 7.70
C VAL A 202 49.41 -40.18 6.76
N ASN A 203 48.20 -40.18 7.34
CA ASN A 203 46.97 -40.05 6.60
C ASN A 203 46.05 -39.02 7.26
N VAL A 204 45.23 -38.37 6.45
CA VAL A 204 44.18 -37.48 6.94
C VAL A 204 43.03 -38.39 7.40
N ILE A 205 42.48 -38.13 8.59
CA ILE A 205 41.24 -38.80 8.99
C ILE A 205 40.22 -38.46 7.92
N PRO A 206 39.63 -39.43 7.20
CA PRO A 206 38.62 -39.11 6.22
C PRO A 206 37.52 -38.38 6.98
N ASN A 207 37.34 -37.10 6.64
CA ASN A 207 36.14 -36.42 7.05
C ASN A 207 35.02 -37.29 6.48
N LEU A 208 34.15 -37.82 7.33
CA LEU A 208 32.84 -38.20 6.85
C LEU A 208 32.24 -36.90 6.35
N GLU A 209 32.45 -36.61 5.08
CA GLU A 209 31.51 -35.86 4.30
C GLU A 209 30.22 -36.69 4.33
N LEU A 210 29.47 -36.62 5.44
CA LEU A 210 28.08 -36.20 5.33
C LEU A 210 28.16 -35.13 4.25
N GLY A 211 27.63 -35.39 3.06
CA GLY A 211 27.93 -34.55 1.90
C GLY A 211 27.60 -33.08 2.17
N PRO A 212 27.35 -32.26 1.15
CA PRO A 212 26.46 -31.13 1.37
C PRO A 212 25.05 -31.68 1.69
N ALA A 213 24.87 -32.31 2.86
CA ALA A 213 23.60 -32.58 3.50
C ALA A 213 23.05 -31.22 3.85
N ASP A 214 22.37 -30.65 2.85
CA ASP A 214 21.14 -29.91 3.03
C ASP A 214 21.20 -28.66 3.90
N SER A 215 22.34 -28.14 4.36
CA SER A 215 22.39 -27.23 5.53
C SER A 215 21.53 -25.98 5.43
N TYR A 216 21.21 -25.48 4.22
CA TYR A 216 20.28 -24.35 4.01
C TYR A 216 19.22 -24.55 2.92
N ARG A 217 19.01 -25.77 2.37
CA ARG A 217 18.08 -25.96 1.23
C ARG A 217 16.63 -25.61 1.56
N LEU A 218 16.12 -26.03 2.72
CA LEU A 218 14.75 -25.69 3.15
C LEU A 218 14.59 -24.19 3.40
N VAL A 219 15.59 -23.57 4.04
CA VAL A 219 15.61 -22.13 4.33
C VAL A 219 15.68 -21.32 3.04
N ASN A 220 16.51 -21.70 2.09
CA ASN A 220 16.64 -21.03 0.79
C ASN A 220 15.39 -21.19 -0.07
N PHE A 221 14.81 -22.39 -0.11
CA PHE A 221 13.53 -22.62 -0.77
C PHE A 221 12.41 -21.78 -0.14
N GLY A 222 12.32 -21.77 1.19
CA GLY A 222 11.29 -21.03 1.91
C GLY A 222 11.45 -19.51 1.85
N THR A 223 12.68 -18.98 1.92
CA THR A 223 12.97 -17.56 1.70
C THR A 223 12.58 -17.12 0.29
N LEU A 224 12.96 -17.90 -0.74
CA LEU A 224 12.58 -17.64 -2.12
C LEU A 224 11.05 -17.71 -2.29
N PHE A 225 10.38 -18.72 -1.72
CA PHE A 225 8.92 -18.79 -1.68
C PHE A 225 8.31 -17.54 -1.06
N SER A 226 8.83 -17.10 0.08
CA SER A 226 8.36 -15.92 0.79
C SER A 226 8.49 -14.64 -0.06
N ILE A 227 9.62 -14.44 -0.74
CA ILE A 227 9.85 -13.26 -1.61
C ILE A 227 8.88 -13.28 -2.79
N LEU A 228 8.78 -14.41 -3.48
CA LEU A 228 7.88 -14.57 -4.63
C LEU A 228 6.41 -14.39 -4.22
N PHE A 229 6.02 -14.94 -3.06
CA PHE A 229 4.69 -14.79 -2.52
C PHE A 229 4.36 -13.33 -2.19
N LYS A 230 5.31 -12.53 -1.67
CA LYS A 230 5.09 -11.09 -1.43
C LYS A 230 4.87 -10.30 -2.72
N MET A 231 5.58 -10.63 -3.81
CA MET A 231 5.36 -10.01 -5.13
C MET A 231 4.00 -10.39 -5.71
N LEU A 232 3.61 -11.67 -5.58
CA LEU A 232 2.27 -12.14 -5.92
C LEU A 232 1.20 -11.39 -5.10
N LEU A 233 1.40 -11.24 -3.79
CA LEU A 233 0.47 -10.57 -2.88
C LEU A 233 0.28 -9.09 -3.23
N LEU A 234 1.35 -8.38 -3.59
CA LEU A 234 1.28 -6.98 -4.02
C LEU A 234 0.32 -6.80 -5.21
N SER A 235 0.53 -7.59 -6.26
CA SER A 235 -0.21 -7.49 -7.52
C SER A 235 -1.64 -8.01 -7.42
N THR A 236 -1.85 -9.14 -6.75
CA THR A 236 -3.12 -9.87 -6.77
C THR A 236 -4.04 -9.54 -5.59
N PHE A 237 -3.51 -8.96 -4.51
CA PHE A 237 -4.26 -8.67 -3.29
C PHE A 237 -4.25 -7.18 -2.92
N LEU A 238 -3.07 -6.56 -2.75
CA LEU A 238 -2.97 -5.17 -2.28
C LEU A 238 -3.51 -4.16 -3.31
N VAL A 239 -3.10 -4.28 -4.57
CA VAL A 239 -3.50 -3.34 -5.63
C VAL A 239 -5.02 -3.33 -5.87
N PRO A 240 -5.71 -4.48 -6.06
CA PRO A 240 -7.16 -4.49 -6.24
C PRO A 240 -7.93 -3.91 -5.05
N LEU A 241 -7.43 -4.11 -3.82
CA LEU A 241 -8.06 -3.58 -2.62
C LEU A 241 -7.95 -2.05 -2.56
N VAL A 242 -6.79 -1.50 -2.92
CA VAL A 242 -6.60 -0.04 -3.01
C VAL A 242 -7.38 0.53 -4.20
N GLU A 243 -7.53 -0.21 -5.29
CA GLU A 243 -8.37 0.20 -6.43
C GLU A 243 -9.85 0.33 -6.02
N GLU A 244 -10.41 -0.64 -5.28
CA GLU A 244 -11.78 -0.53 -4.75
C GLU A 244 -11.92 0.66 -3.78
N LYS A 245 -10.87 0.97 -3.00
CA LYS A 245 -10.84 2.14 -2.11
C LYS A 245 -10.77 3.45 -2.90
N GLN A 246 -9.87 3.55 -3.88
CA GLN A 246 -9.69 4.74 -4.72
C GLN A 246 -10.97 5.11 -5.46
N ASN A 247 -11.68 4.11 -5.99
CA ASN A 247 -12.93 4.30 -6.70
C ASN A 247 -14.13 4.60 -5.78
N GLY A 248 -13.95 4.55 -4.45
CA GLY A 248 -15.04 4.80 -3.48
C GLY A 248 -16.11 3.72 -3.43
N ILE A 249 -15.87 2.54 -4.03
CA ILE A 249 -16.85 1.46 -4.13
C ILE A 249 -17.23 0.93 -2.74
N ASN A 250 -16.27 0.81 -1.83
CA ASN A 250 -16.55 0.34 -0.48
C ASN A 250 -17.48 1.29 0.29
N GLU A 251 -17.32 2.61 0.14
CA GLU A 251 -18.22 3.58 0.77
C GLU A 251 -19.60 3.60 0.12
N PHE A 252 -19.66 3.39 -1.20
CA PHE A 252 -20.92 3.19 -1.91
C PHE A 252 -21.64 1.89 -1.47
N LEU A 253 -20.91 0.80 -1.22
CA LEU A 253 -21.49 -0.44 -0.69
C LEU A 253 -21.94 -0.31 0.77
N ASN A 254 -21.22 0.46 1.59
CA ASN A 254 -21.66 0.87 2.92
C ASN A 254 -22.98 1.65 2.85
N LEU A 255 -23.20 2.42 1.77
CA LEU A 255 -24.46 3.12 1.49
C LEU A 255 -25.59 2.17 1.17
N VAL A 256 -25.38 1.23 0.28
CA VAL A 256 -26.46 0.33 -0.17
C VAL A 256 -26.82 -0.72 0.89
N THR A 257 -25.84 -1.26 1.64
CA THR A 257 -26.08 -2.36 2.60
C THR A 257 -25.32 -2.18 3.92
N PRO A 258 -25.93 -2.54 5.07
CA PRO A 258 -25.27 -2.49 6.37
C PRO A 258 -24.25 -3.62 6.60
N MET A 259 -24.24 -4.65 5.74
CA MET A 259 -23.39 -5.85 5.87
C MET A 259 -22.16 -5.80 4.93
N SER A 260 -21.66 -4.61 4.64
CA SER A 260 -20.54 -4.38 3.71
C SER A 260 -19.24 -5.09 4.08
N PHE A 261 -19.03 -5.43 5.37
CA PHE A 261 -17.89 -6.22 5.82
C PHE A 261 -17.80 -7.60 5.14
N LEU A 262 -18.92 -8.13 4.64
CA LEU A 262 -18.97 -9.37 3.86
C LEU A 262 -18.22 -9.26 2.52
N ASN A 263 -18.08 -8.05 1.95
CA ASN A 263 -17.27 -7.83 0.75
C ASN A 263 -15.79 -8.15 1.04
N GLY A 264 -15.24 -7.61 2.12
CA GLY A 264 -13.86 -7.88 2.54
C GLY A 264 -13.65 -9.33 2.96
N LEU A 265 -14.60 -9.92 3.69
CA LEU A 265 -14.53 -11.32 4.11
C LEU A 265 -14.54 -12.29 2.91
N SER A 266 -15.45 -12.10 1.95
CA SER A 266 -15.51 -12.95 0.76
C SER A 266 -14.27 -12.78 -0.13
N PHE A 267 -13.74 -11.56 -0.27
CA PHE A 267 -12.47 -11.31 -0.95
C PHE A 267 -11.32 -12.06 -0.29
N PHE A 268 -11.26 -12.07 1.04
CA PHE A 268 -10.23 -12.77 1.81
C PHE A 268 -10.29 -14.29 1.64
N ILE A 269 -11.49 -14.89 1.82
CA ILE A 269 -11.67 -16.35 1.74
C ILE A 269 -11.36 -16.86 0.33
N LEU A 270 -11.85 -16.20 -0.72
CA LEU A 270 -11.56 -16.59 -2.11
C LEU A 270 -10.06 -16.60 -2.41
N ARG A 271 -9.32 -15.62 -1.89
CA ARG A 271 -7.87 -15.52 -2.08
C ARG A 271 -7.09 -16.55 -1.24
N ILE A 272 -7.57 -16.88 -0.03
CA ILE A 272 -7.00 -17.98 0.76
C ILE A 272 -7.09 -19.30 -0.01
N LEU A 273 -8.24 -19.62 -0.60
CA LEU A 273 -8.41 -20.85 -1.39
C LEU A 273 -7.44 -20.89 -2.58
N LEU A 274 -7.32 -19.78 -3.29
CA LEU A 274 -6.40 -19.63 -4.43
C LEU A 274 -4.93 -19.83 -4.02
N TYR A 275 -4.47 -19.17 -2.95
CA TYR A 275 -3.09 -19.31 -2.46
C TYR A 275 -2.85 -20.66 -1.79
N GLY A 276 -3.87 -21.30 -1.22
CA GLY A 276 -3.81 -22.67 -0.73
C GLY A 276 -3.52 -23.67 -1.84
N CYS A 277 -4.19 -23.54 -2.99
CA CYS A 277 -3.86 -24.35 -4.17
C CYS A 277 -2.42 -24.12 -4.66
N PHE A 278 -1.97 -22.86 -4.72
CA PHE A 278 -0.58 -22.54 -5.06
C PHE A 278 0.41 -23.13 -4.06
N LEU A 279 0.11 -23.10 -2.76
CA LEU A 279 0.95 -23.68 -1.72
C LEU A 279 1.11 -25.19 -1.90
N VAL A 280 0.00 -25.91 -2.11
CA VAL A 280 0.02 -27.37 -2.31
C VAL A 280 0.89 -27.74 -3.51
N ILE A 281 0.78 -27.00 -4.63
CA ILE A 281 1.61 -27.25 -5.83
C ILE A 281 3.10 -27.04 -5.55
N ASN A 282 3.50 -25.98 -4.86
CA ASN A 282 4.92 -25.75 -4.58
C ASN A 282 5.49 -26.75 -3.56
N LEU A 283 4.70 -27.14 -2.56
CA LEU A 283 5.14 -28.14 -1.57
C LEU A 283 5.25 -29.55 -2.15
N THR A 284 4.38 -29.95 -3.10
CA THR A 284 4.52 -31.24 -3.78
C THR A 284 5.76 -31.28 -4.67
N ILE A 285 6.10 -30.16 -5.32
CA ILE A 285 7.37 -30.02 -6.06
C ILE A 285 8.55 -30.14 -5.09
N ALA A 286 8.53 -29.43 -3.96
CA ALA A 286 9.60 -29.49 -2.96
C ALA A 286 9.80 -30.90 -2.39
N TRP A 287 8.70 -31.64 -2.15
CA TRP A 287 8.74 -33.03 -1.71
C TRP A 287 9.39 -33.95 -2.75
N LYS A 288 9.05 -33.79 -4.04
CA LYS A 288 9.63 -34.58 -5.15
C LYS A 288 11.15 -34.42 -5.27
N TYR A 289 11.68 -33.24 -4.97
CA TYR A 289 13.12 -32.94 -5.02
C TYR A 289 13.84 -33.14 -3.69
N GLY A 290 13.18 -33.71 -2.67
CA GLY A 290 13.79 -34.01 -1.37
C GLY A 290 14.12 -32.78 -0.50
N ALA A 291 13.70 -31.58 -0.90
CA ALA A 291 14.07 -30.33 -0.21
C ALA A 291 13.45 -30.17 1.19
N LEU A 292 12.42 -30.96 1.51
CA LEU A 292 11.70 -30.92 2.79
C LEU A 292 12.33 -31.83 3.87
N GLY A 293 13.37 -32.60 3.54
CA GLY A 293 14.01 -33.53 4.45
C GLY A 293 13.08 -34.61 4.99
N SER A 294 13.38 -35.10 6.20
CA SER A 294 12.62 -36.15 6.91
C SER A 294 11.38 -35.65 7.67
N ILE A 295 11.02 -34.37 7.53
CA ILE A 295 9.90 -33.78 8.28
C ILE A 295 8.56 -34.20 7.69
N HIS A 296 7.59 -34.52 8.56
CA HIS A 296 6.22 -34.77 8.13
C HIS A 296 5.60 -33.55 7.44
N PHE A 297 4.99 -33.78 6.27
CA PHE A 297 4.37 -32.77 5.41
C PHE A 297 3.41 -31.84 6.17
N ILE A 298 2.71 -32.34 7.19
CA ILE A 298 1.70 -31.59 7.94
C ILE A 298 2.26 -30.35 8.64
N TYR A 299 3.45 -30.43 9.25
CA TYR A 299 4.05 -29.33 10.02
C TYR A 299 4.60 -28.22 9.12
N ILE A 300 5.16 -28.60 7.97
CA ILE A 300 5.59 -27.63 6.96
C ILE A 300 4.37 -26.96 6.32
N PHE A 301 3.33 -27.74 5.98
CA PHE A 301 2.10 -27.21 5.43
C PHE A 301 1.42 -26.21 6.38
N THR A 302 1.32 -26.51 7.67
CA THR A 302 0.74 -25.60 8.67
C THR A 302 1.56 -24.32 8.82
N LEU A 303 2.90 -24.40 8.82
CA LEU A 303 3.77 -23.22 8.89
C LEU A 303 3.53 -22.28 7.70
N TYR A 304 3.55 -22.81 6.48
CA TYR A 304 3.34 -22.01 5.28
C TYR A 304 1.91 -21.46 5.18
N LEU A 305 0.89 -22.24 5.57
CA LEU A 305 -0.50 -21.79 5.57
C LEU A 305 -0.71 -20.62 6.54
N LEU A 306 -0.19 -20.72 7.77
CA LEU A 306 -0.25 -19.64 8.77
C LEU A 306 0.51 -18.40 8.27
N TYR A 307 1.67 -18.58 7.63
CA TYR A 307 2.42 -17.48 7.02
C TYR A 307 1.62 -16.76 5.92
N ILE A 308 0.97 -17.51 5.02
CA ILE A 308 0.12 -16.94 3.96
C ILE A 308 -0.99 -16.09 4.56
N ILE A 309 -1.72 -16.63 5.56
CA ILE A 309 -2.83 -15.92 6.21
C ILE A 309 -2.32 -14.66 6.92
N ALA A 310 -1.22 -14.76 7.69
CA ALA A 310 -0.61 -13.63 8.38
C ALA A 310 -0.14 -12.53 7.41
N SER A 311 0.48 -12.94 6.30
CA SER A 311 0.94 -12.02 5.26
C SER A 311 -0.21 -11.31 4.55
N MET A 312 -1.33 -12.01 4.27
CA MET A 312 -2.54 -11.39 3.73
C MET A 312 -3.16 -10.39 4.71
N SER A 313 -3.24 -10.72 6.00
CA SER A 313 -3.72 -9.82 7.04
C SER A 313 -2.84 -8.57 7.17
N TYR A 314 -1.51 -8.72 7.06
CA TYR A 314 -0.58 -7.59 7.00
C TYR A 314 -0.81 -6.70 5.77
N SER A 315 -1.08 -7.28 4.60
CA SER A 315 -1.44 -6.49 3.41
C SER A 315 -2.76 -5.74 3.55
N TYR A 316 -3.76 -6.31 4.23
CA TYR A 316 -4.98 -5.58 4.60
C TYR A 316 -4.68 -4.36 5.45
N LEU A 317 -3.80 -4.50 6.45
CA LEU A 317 -3.40 -3.39 7.29
C LEU A 317 -2.71 -2.28 6.49
N ILE A 318 -1.73 -2.65 5.65
CA ILE A 318 -0.98 -1.69 4.81
C ILE A 318 -1.90 -0.94 3.84
N SER A 319 -2.93 -1.59 3.29
CA SER A 319 -3.80 -0.97 2.30
C SER A 319 -4.52 0.28 2.83
N VAL A 320 -4.69 0.40 4.15
CA VAL A 320 -5.37 1.55 4.76
C VAL A 320 -4.57 2.85 4.53
N CYS A 321 -3.24 2.76 4.48
CA CYS A 321 -2.35 3.90 4.30
C CYS A 321 -2.38 4.51 2.89
N PHE A 322 -2.92 3.78 1.91
CA PHE A 322 -2.91 4.21 0.50
C PHE A 322 -4.29 4.63 0.01
N PHE A 323 -4.35 5.79 -0.65
CA PHE A 323 -5.56 6.31 -1.31
C PHE A 323 -5.50 6.22 -2.84
N SER A 324 -4.30 6.00 -3.40
CA SER A 324 -4.08 5.88 -4.83
C SER A 324 -3.28 4.62 -5.15
N VAL A 325 -3.66 3.94 -6.23
CA VAL A 325 -3.03 2.71 -6.72
C VAL A 325 -1.55 2.91 -7.07
N PHE A 326 -1.16 4.09 -7.58
CA PHE A 326 0.24 4.36 -7.92
C PHE A 326 1.16 4.30 -6.70
N TYR A 327 0.77 4.98 -5.61
CA TYR A 327 1.53 4.94 -4.37
C TYR A 327 1.47 3.57 -3.69
N ALA A 328 0.37 2.84 -3.82
CA ALA A 328 0.28 1.48 -3.30
C ALA A 328 1.23 0.51 -4.00
N LYS A 329 1.48 0.65 -5.30
CA LYS A 329 2.43 -0.20 -6.03
C LYS A 329 3.86 0.00 -5.51
N ILE A 330 4.31 1.26 -5.41
CA ILE A 330 5.69 1.58 -4.98
C ILE A 330 5.84 1.44 -3.47
N GLY A 331 5.01 2.14 -2.70
CA GLY A 331 5.06 2.13 -1.24
C GLY A 331 4.68 0.79 -0.64
N GLY A 332 3.73 0.07 -1.22
CA GLY A 332 3.35 -1.27 -0.79
C GLY A 332 4.48 -2.28 -0.99
N LEU A 333 5.20 -2.21 -2.11
CA LEU A 333 6.40 -3.04 -2.35
C LEU A 333 7.47 -2.77 -1.28
N ILE A 334 7.75 -1.50 -0.98
CA ILE A 334 8.70 -1.11 0.07
C ILE A 334 8.27 -1.67 1.44
N LEU A 335 7.01 -1.48 1.84
CA LEU A 335 6.48 -1.96 3.12
C LEU A 335 6.44 -3.50 3.24
N LEU A 336 6.38 -4.22 2.12
CA LEU A 336 6.47 -5.68 2.08
C LEU A 336 7.92 -6.19 2.12
N ILE A 337 8.90 -5.40 1.68
CA ILE A 337 10.33 -5.75 1.68
C ILE A 337 11.02 -5.38 3.01
N ILE A 338 10.60 -4.30 3.68
CA ILE A 338 11.17 -3.84 4.95
C ILE A 338 11.40 -4.96 6.00
N PRO A 339 10.48 -5.93 6.20
CA PRO A 339 10.70 -7.03 7.15
C PRO A 339 11.99 -7.83 6.90
N TYR A 340 12.36 -8.06 5.65
CA TYR A 340 13.59 -8.79 5.29
C TYR A 340 14.85 -8.03 5.69
N VAL A 341 14.82 -6.70 5.62
CA VAL A 341 15.96 -5.86 6.05
C VAL A 341 16.20 -6.04 7.55
N PHE A 342 15.12 -6.13 8.34
CA PHE A 342 15.24 -6.39 9.78
C PHE A 342 15.75 -7.79 10.12
N SER A 343 15.58 -8.76 9.22
CA SER A 343 16.15 -10.11 9.41
C SER A 343 17.68 -10.14 9.31
N ILE A 344 18.29 -9.16 8.62
CA ILE A 344 19.76 -9.08 8.43
C ILE A 344 20.44 -8.40 9.64
N VAL A 345 19.71 -7.54 10.36
CA VAL A 345 20.27 -6.74 11.47
C VAL A 345 20.25 -7.56 12.77
N ARG A 346 21.43 -7.98 13.26
CA ARG A 346 21.57 -8.70 14.55
C ARG A 346 21.35 -7.77 15.77
N GLY A 347 20.69 -8.26 16.83
CA GLY A 347 20.51 -7.58 18.12
C GLY A 347 19.06 -7.50 18.61
N TRP A 348 18.73 -6.60 19.56
CA TRP A 348 17.38 -6.43 20.14
C TRP A 348 16.24 -6.20 19.12
N ILE A 349 16.59 -5.69 17.95
CA ILE A 349 15.68 -5.41 16.84
C ILE A 349 15.10 -6.72 16.26
N THR A 350 15.83 -7.84 16.29
CA THR A 350 15.33 -9.13 15.79
C THR A 350 14.15 -9.64 16.62
N ASN A 351 14.21 -9.50 17.94
CA ASN A 351 13.14 -9.91 18.87
C ASN A 351 11.86 -9.10 18.66
N LEU A 352 11.98 -7.79 18.42
CA LEU A 352 10.83 -6.95 18.08
C LEU A 352 10.28 -7.32 16.71
N ALA A 353 11.14 -7.53 15.73
CA ALA A 353 10.75 -7.84 14.37
C ALA A 353 10.10 -9.23 14.25
N PHE A 354 10.54 -10.22 15.03
CA PHE A 354 9.89 -11.52 15.17
C PHE A 354 8.45 -11.41 15.67
N LYS A 355 8.21 -10.53 16.66
CA LYS A 355 6.86 -10.31 17.21
C LYS A 355 5.97 -9.48 16.27
N LEU A 356 6.54 -8.52 15.55
CA LEU A 356 5.77 -7.56 14.76
C LEU A 356 5.55 -7.96 13.30
N PHE A 357 6.48 -8.68 12.67
CA PHE A 357 6.45 -8.99 11.24
C PHE A 357 6.36 -10.49 10.97
N SER A 358 5.35 -10.90 10.20
CA SER A 358 5.12 -12.31 9.88
C SER A 358 6.22 -12.98 9.06
N THR A 359 6.96 -12.21 8.25
CA THR A 359 8.11 -12.73 7.48
C THR A 359 9.20 -13.25 8.43
N ASN A 360 9.49 -12.53 9.51
CA ASN A 360 10.61 -12.89 10.39
C ASN A 360 10.25 -14.08 11.27
N ALA A 361 9.01 -14.17 11.72
CA ALA A 361 8.50 -15.37 12.39
C ALA A 361 8.55 -16.60 11.48
N PHE A 362 8.21 -16.45 10.19
CA PHE A 362 8.30 -17.54 9.21
C PHE A 362 9.74 -17.99 8.93
N LEU A 363 10.67 -17.05 8.75
CA LEU A 363 12.08 -17.36 8.52
C LEU A 363 12.72 -18.08 9.71
N GLU A 364 12.43 -17.62 10.93
CA GLU A 364 12.86 -18.31 12.16
C GLU A 364 12.27 -19.73 12.24
N GLY A 365 10.99 -19.90 11.89
CA GLY A 365 10.35 -21.23 11.82
C GLY A 365 11.03 -22.17 10.83
N LEU A 366 11.48 -21.67 9.68
CA LEU A 366 12.23 -22.46 8.70
C LEU A 366 13.62 -22.86 9.24
N ASP A 367 14.32 -21.95 9.92
CA ASP A 367 15.64 -22.22 10.53
C ASP A 367 15.55 -23.29 11.63
N VAL A 368 14.51 -23.21 12.46
CA VAL A 368 14.21 -24.23 13.50
C VAL A 368 13.92 -25.60 12.88
N LEU A 369 13.11 -25.67 11.83
CA LEU A 369 12.85 -26.93 11.13
C LEU A 369 14.11 -27.49 10.44
N GLN A 370 14.93 -26.59 9.88
CA GLN A 370 16.15 -26.96 9.21
C GLN A 370 17.20 -27.55 10.16
N THR A 371 17.39 -26.92 11.32
CA THR A 371 18.31 -27.45 12.35
C THR A 371 17.87 -28.82 12.87
N PHE A 372 16.57 -29.14 12.81
CA PHE A 372 16.07 -30.49 13.05
C PHE A 372 16.40 -31.47 11.91
N CYS A 373 16.21 -31.08 10.65
CA CYS A 373 16.59 -31.89 9.48
C CYS A 373 18.07 -32.30 9.53
N ASN A 374 18.95 -31.33 9.81
CA ASN A 374 20.41 -31.56 9.86
C ASN A 374 20.82 -32.53 10.97
N LYS A 375 19.99 -32.68 12.02
CA LYS A 375 20.23 -33.65 13.12
C LYS A 375 19.75 -35.07 12.79
N HIS A 376 19.21 -35.32 11.58
CA HIS A 376 18.69 -36.61 11.12
C HIS A 376 17.73 -37.31 12.11
N ARG A 377 16.86 -36.52 12.77
CA ARG A 377 15.79 -37.05 13.63
C ARG A 377 14.44 -36.91 12.93
N ASN A 378 13.54 -37.86 13.18
CA ASN A 378 12.15 -37.72 12.78
C ASN A 378 11.48 -36.68 13.69
N PHE A 379 10.72 -35.76 13.09
CA PHE A 379 10.07 -34.69 13.82
C PHE A 379 8.73 -35.17 14.40
N GLU A 380 8.68 -35.44 15.71
CA GLU A 380 7.49 -35.93 16.42
C GLU A 380 6.70 -34.82 17.12
N LEU A 381 5.48 -35.12 17.58
CA LEU A 381 4.61 -34.15 18.26
C LEU A 381 5.26 -33.58 19.54
N SER A 382 6.05 -34.38 20.26
CA SER A 382 6.78 -33.93 21.46
C SER A 382 7.88 -32.91 21.16
N ASP A 383 8.42 -32.89 19.94
CA ASP A 383 9.47 -31.97 19.55
C ASP A 383 8.94 -30.57 19.20
N LEU A 384 7.62 -30.38 19.07
CA LEU A 384 7.00 -29.06 18.87
C LEU A 384 7.32 -28.05 19.99
N THR A 385 7.45 -28.54 21.22
CA THR A 385 7.72 -27.73 22.42
C THR A 385 9.20 -27.63 22.76
N ARG A 386 10.08 -28.37 22.06
CA ARG A 386 11.50 -28.43 22.38
C ARG A 386 12.20 -27.16 21.91
N VAL A 387 12.99 -26.56 22.80
CA VAL A 387 13.85 -25.42 22.48
C VAL A 387 15.16 -25.95 21.91
N ILE A 388 15.52 -25.52 20.70
CA ILE A 388 16.71 -26.01 19.98
C ILE A 388 17.85 -24.98 20.01
N LYS A 389 17.50 -23.69 20.08
CA LYS A 389 18.40 -22.55 19.97
C LYS A 389 18.34 -21.75 21.27
N ASP A 390 19.45 -21.12 21.66
CA ASP A 390 19.55 -20.34 22.91
C ASP A 390 18.53 -19.19 23.01
N ASP A 391 17.92 -18.79 21.89
CA ASP A 391 16.93 -17.71 21.76
C ASP A 391 15.45 -18.13 21.97
N PHE A 392 15.16 -19.16 22.76
CA PHE A 392 13.79 -19.56 23.18
C PHE A 392 12.77 -19.90 22.05
N SER A 393 13.17 -20.03 20.78
CA SER A 393 12.24 -20.28 19.67
C SER A 393 11.98 -21.78 19.45
N SER A 394 10.88 -22.30 20.00
CA SER A 394 10.30 -23.59 19.58
C SER A 394 9.31 -23.37 18.43
N ILE A 395 9.07 -24.38 17.59
CA ILE A 395 8.13 -24.24 16.48
C ILE A 395 6.68 -23.94 16.96
N LEU A 396 6.29 -24.40 18.15
CA LEU A 396 5.01 -24.03 18.76
C LEU A 396 4.93 -22.51 19.03
N THR A 397 6.01 -21.91 19.54
CA THR A 397 6.04 -20.45 19.77
C THR A 397 5.87 -19.68 18.46
N VAL A 398 6.43 -20.19 17.35
CA VAL A 398 6.27 -19.61 16.01
C VAL A 398 4.81 -19.69 15.52
N TYR A 399 4.13 -20.82 15.72
CA TYR A 399 2.71 -20.93 15.36
C TYR A 399 1.83 -19.99 16.17
N VAL A 400 2.05 -19.91 17.48
CA VAL A 400 1.30 -19.01 18.37
C VAL A 400 1.54 -17.55 17.99
N THR A 401 2.78 -17.15 17.69
CA THR A 401 3.08 -15.77 17.29
C THR A 401 2.41 -15.40 15.96
N LEU A 402 2.43 -16.29 14.96
CA LEU A 402 1.72 -16.07 13.69
C LEU A 402 0.20 -15.91 13.90
N ILE A 403 -0.43 -16.73 14.75
CA ILE A 403 -1.86 -16.60 15.07
C ILE A 403 -2.15 -15.27 15.78
N CYS A 404 -1.33 -14.89 16.76
CA CYS A 404 -1.45 -13.60 17.45
C CYS A 404 -1.30 -12.41 16.47
N GLN A 405 -0.36 -12.50 15.52
CA GLN A 405 -0.18 -11.49 14.48
C GLN A 405 -1.40 -11.37 13.57
N ILE A 406 -2.00 -12.48 13.14
CA ILE A 406 -3.24 -12.49 12.34
C ILE A 406 -4.34 -11.71 13.07
N MET A 407 -4.56 -12.00 14.35
CA MET A 407 -5.56 -11.32 15.16
C MET A 407 -5.24 -9.83 15.35
N PHE A 408 -3.98 -9.50 15.63
CA PHE A 408 -3.53 -8.13 15.81
C PHE A 408 -3.73 -7.28 14.54
N TYR A 409 -3.29 -7.77 13.38
CA TYR A 409 -3.47 -7.07 12.11
C TYR A 409 -4.95 -6.89 11.76
N ALA A 410 -5.79 -7.91 11.99
CA ALA A 410 -7.23 -7.82 11.72
C ALA A 410 -7.92 -6.78 12.61
N LEU A 411 -7.58 -6.73 13.90
CA LEU A 411 -8.12 -5.75 14.84
C LEU A 411 -7.70 -4.33 14.44
N LEU A 412 -6.41 -4.14 14.17
CA LEU A 412 -5.85 -2.85 13.78
C LEU A 412 -6.43 -2.36 12.45
N TYR A 413 -6.62 -3.25 11.48
CA TYR A 413 -7.30 -2.94 10.22
C TYR A 413 -8.73 -2.43 10.44
N ASN A 414 -9.55 -3.17 11.20
CA ASN A 414 -10.94 -2.78 11.47
C ASN A 414 -11.05 -1.42 12.16
N TYR A 415 -10.09 -1.12 13.06
CA TYR A 415 -9.98 0.18 13.69
C TYR A 415 -9.56 1.28 12.71
N LEU A 416 -8.46 1.09 11.97
CA LEU A 416 -7.89 2.10 11.10
C LEU A 416 -8.76 2.43 9.89
N VAL A 417 -9.54 1.48 9.35
CA VAL A 417 -10.52 1.75 8.28
C VAL A 417 -11.56 2.77 8.73
N CYS A 418 -11.98 2.75 9.99
CA CYS A 418 -12.91 3.74 10.54
C CYS A 418 -12.26 5.13 10.71
N VAL A 419 -10.95 5.18 10.95
CA VAL A 419 -10.18 6.42 11.16
C VAL A 419 -9.72 7.04 9.84
N PHE A 420 -9.44 6.22 8.82
CA PHE A 420 -8.97 6.62 7.49
C PHE A 420 -9.83 5.99 6.39
N PRO A 421 -11.11 6.40 6.29
CA PRO A 421 -12.04 5.86 5.30
C PRO A 421 -11.65 6.31 3.88
N GLY A 422 -12.25 5.66 2.87
CA GLY A 422 -12.06 6.04 1.47
C GLY A 422 -12.70 7.40 1.13
N PRO A 423 -12.51 7.90 -0.12
CA PRO A 423 -13.21 9.08 -0.60
C PRO A 423 -14.73 8.92 -0.43
N GLY A 424 -15.37 9.92 0.19
CA GLY A 424 -16.80 9.92 0.52
C GLY A 424 -17.17 9.27 1.86
N GLY A 425 -16.24 8.62 2.55
CA GLY A 425 -16.44 8.07 3.88
C GLY A 425 -16.18 9.08 4.99
N LEU A 426 -16.79 8.88 6.16
CA LEU A 426 -16.66 9.79 7.29
C LEU A 426 -15.54 9.43 8.23
N LYS A 427 -14.58 10.35 8.31
CA LYS A 427 -13.45 10.24 9.21
C LYS A 427 -13.94 10.27 10.66
N ARG A 428 -13.72 9.17 11.40
CA ARG A 428 -13.88 9.18 12.86
C ARG A 428 -12.64 9.76 13.52
N PRO A 429 -12.78 10.43 14.68
CA PRO A 429 -11.61 10.85 15.46
C PRO A 429 -10.79 9.62 15.87
N PHE A 430 -9.47 9.79 16.05
CA PHE A 430 -8.56 8.68 16.40
C PHE A 430 -9.08 7.90 17.62
N LEU A 431 -9.34 8.58 18.75
CA LEU A 431 -9.72 7.94 20.02
C LEU A 431 -11.25 7.71 20.16
N PHE A 432 -11.98 7.45 19.07
CA PHE A 432 -13.46 7.36 19.14
C PHE A 432 -13.98 6.24 20.06
N PHE A 433 -13.18 5.19 20.31
CA PHE A 433 -13.56 4.08 21.17
C PHE A 433 -13.71 4.47 22.65
N LEU A 434 -13.07 5.55 23.09
CA LEU A 434 -13.20 6.10 24.45
C LEU A 434 -14.47 6.93 24.64
N ASN A 435 -15.14 7.34 23.56
CA ASN A 435 -16.35 8.15 23.65
C ASN A 435 -17.59 7.24 23.76
N PRO A 436 -18.25 7.17 24.94
CA PRO A 436 -19.42 6.31 25.15
C PRO A 436 -20.63 6.71 24.29
N GLU A 437 -20.71 7.97 23.85
CA GLU A 437 -21.77 8.43 22.93
C GLU A 437 -21.73 7.74 21.56
N THR A 438 -20.55 7.27 21.13
CA THR A 438 -20.39 6.56 19.85
C THR A 438 -21.11 5.21 19.84
N TYR A 439 -21.29 4.58 21.01
CA TYR A 439 -21.88 3.25 21.16
C TYR A 439 -23.33 3.27 21.64
N LYS A 440 -23.85 4.43 22.08
CA LYS A 440 -25.21 4.58 22.64
C LYS A 440 -26.36 4.44 21.61
N LYS A 441 -26.10 4.45 20.30
CA LYS A 441 -27.13 4.42 19.25
C LYS A 441 -27.04 3.20 18.33
N ARG A 442 -27.20 2.00 18.88
CA ARG A 442 -27.61 0.81 18.11
C ARG A 442 -28.99 0.41 18.58
N GLN A 443 -30.01 1.18 18.22
CA GLN A 443 -31.39 0.71 18.31
C GLN A 443 -31.64 -0.33 17.21
N ARG A 444 -32.46 -1.31 17.56
CA ARG A 444 -32.67 -2.57 16.86
C ARG A 444 -33.33 -2.29 15.51
N ASN A 445 -32.74 -2.83 14.44
CA ASN A 445 -33.30 -2.77 13.08
C ASN A 445 -34.59 -3.60 13.01
N GLU A 446 -35.73 -3.03 13.38
CA GLU A 446 -37.03 -3.54 12.97
C GLU A 446 -37.38 -2.88 11.63
N TYR A 447 -37.44 -3.69 10.58
CA TYR A 447 -37.87 -3.26 9.26
C TYR A 447 -39.38 -3.04 9.31
N THR A 448 -39.83 -1.79 9.36
CA THR A 448 -41.26 -1.48 9.37
C THR A 448 -41.76 -1.20 7.95
N THR A 449 -42.66 -2.04 7.46
CA THR A 449 -43.38 -1.82 6.21
C THR A 449 -44.51 -0.80 6.41
N ALA A 450 -44.20 0.43 6.81
CA ALA A 450 -45.20 1.49 6.93
C ALA A 450 -45.81 1.83 5.55
N GLU A 451 -47.12 2.07 5.53
CA GLU A 451 -47.87 2.41 4.32
C GLU A 451 -47.43 3.76 3.71
N ARG A 452 -47.69 3.92 2.41
CA ARG A 452 -47.31 5.13 1.66
C ARG A 452 -48.14 6.33 2.15
N GLY A 453 -47.52 7.20 2.95
CA GLY A 453 -48.03 8.55 3.19
C GLY A 453 -47.92 9.45 1.95
N THR A 454 -48.43 10.68 2.05
CA THR A 454 -48.28 11.72 1.00
C THR A 454 -46.82 12.17 0.83
N HIS A 455 -46.05 12.20 1.92
CA HIS A 455 -44.67 12.68 1.94
C HIS A 455 -43.65 11.54 1.96
N ALA A 456 -42.62 11.64 1.13
CA ALA A 456 -41.50 10.70 1.06
C ALA A 456 -40.44 11.00 2.12
N ILE A 457 -40.04 12.27 2.24
CA ILE A 457 -39.05 12.75 3.21
C ILE A 457 -39.60 14.00 3.89
N ILE A 458 -39.48 14.06 5.22
CA ILE A 458 -39.83 15.21 6.04
C ILE A 458 -38.60 15.59 6.86
N ILE A 459 -38.11 16.81 6.69
CA ILE A 459 -36.98 17.38 7.39
C ILE A 459 -37.51 18.50 8.29
N LYS A 460 -37.21 18.43 9.59
CA LYS A 460 -37.62 19.44 10.58
C LYS A 460 -36.44 19.96 11.39
N ASN A 461 -36.28 21.28 11.44
CA ASN A 461 -35.26 22.00 12.22
C ASN A 461 -33.85 21.42 12.06
N LEU A 462 -33.45 21.04 10.85
CA LEU A 462 -32.17 20.38 10.60
C LEU A 462 -31.01 21.38 10.76
N CYS A 463 -30.05 21.03 11.63
CA CYS A 463 -28.87 21.87 11.89
C CYS A 463 -27.57 21.08 11.69
N LYS A 464 -26.62 21.73 11.02
CA LYS A 464 -25.25 21.23 10.85
C LYS A 464 -24.22 22.35 10.83
N LYS A 465 -23.20 22.23 11.67
CA LYS A 465 -22.07 23.15 11.79
C LYS A 465 -20.77 22.41 11.53
N PHE A 466 -19.87 23.03 10.78
CA PHE A 466 -18.50 22.54 10.63
C PHE A 466 -17.55 23.54 11.27
N LYS A 467 -16.65 23.03 12.11
CA LYS A 467 -15.58 23.82 12.72
C LYS A 467 -14.33 23.67 11.86
N THR A 468 -13.92 24.76 11.22
CA THR A 468 -12.59 24.87 10.60
C THR A 468 -11.70 25.69 11.54
N SER A 469 -10.37 25.52 11.49
CA SER A 469 -9.40 26.20 12.37
C SER A 469 -9.51 27.73 12.41
N LYS A 470 -10.26 28.36 11.50
CA LYS A 470 -10.44 29.81 11.40
C LYS A 470 -11.90 30.30 11.43
N ARG A 471 -12.90 29.44 11.17
CA ARG A 471 -14.34 29.84 11.09
C ARG A 471 -15.26 28.67 11.47
N ASN A 472 -16.36 29.00 12.14
CA ASN A 472 -17.51 28.11 12.31
C ASN A 472 -18.53 28.41 11.21
N THR A 473 -18.68 27.51 10.25
CA THR A 473 -19.66 27.66 9.17
C THR A 473 -20.89 26.82 9.48
N HIS A 474 -22.05 27.48 9.51
CA HIS A 474 -23.34 26.81 9.53
C HIS A 474 -23.67 26.38 8.11
N ILE A 475 -23.77 25.07 7.87
CA ILE A 475 -24.12 24.51 6.55
C ILE A 475 -25.61 24.21 6.46
N ALA A 476 -26.26 23.89 7.58
CA ALA A 476 -27.71 23.86 7.70
C ALA A 476 -28.10 24.59 8.98
N ASP A 477 -29.02 25.55 8.89
CA ASP A 477 -29.49 26.35 10.01
C ASP A 477 -31.02 26.31 10.09
N HIS A 478 -31.55 25.43 10.96
CA HIS A 478 -32.98 25.22 11.18
C HIS A 478 -33.76 24.98 9.87
N LEU A 479 -33.23 24.09 9.02
CA LEU A 479 -33.83 23.81 7.72
C LEU A 479 -35.06 22.90 7.87
N ASP A 480 -36.20 23.37 7.37
CA ASP A 480 -37.45 22.64 7.25
C ASP A 480 -37.75 22.38 5.77
N MET A 481 -37.96 21.13 5.37
CA MET A 481 -38.24 20.78 3.97
C MET A 481 -39.05 19.50 3.87
N THR A 482 -39.96 19.43 2.91
CA THR A 482 -40.77 18.24 2.61
C THR A 482 -40.62 17.84 1.16
N ILE A 483 -40.43 16.54 0.90
CA ILE A 483 -40.38 15.94 -0.43
C ILE A 483 -41.57 15.00 -0.55
N ASN A 484 -42.39 15.18 -1.58
CA ASN A 484 -43.58 14.38 -1.80
C ASN A 484 -43.30 13.08 -2.55
N ASN A 485 -44.22 12.14 -2.46
CA ASN A 485 -44.16 10.92 -3.27
C ASN A 485 -44.52 11.19 -4.74
N LYS A 486 -43.84 10.49 -5.65
CA LYS A 486 -44.06 10.56 -7.12
C LYS A 486 -43.88 11.95 -7.72
N GLU A 487 -42.93 12.69 -7.18
CA GLU A 487 -42.61 14.06 -7.57
C GLU A 487 -41.09 14.19 -7.75
N ILE A 488 -40.65 15.05 -8.67
CA ILE A 488 -39.27 15.49 -8.78
C ILE A 488 -39.11 16.81 -8.03
N THR A 489 -38.43 16.75 -6.89
CA THR A 489 -38.02 17.94 -6.14
C THR A 489 -36.60 18.32 -6.54
N VAL A 490 -36.40 19.54 -7.02
CA VAL A 490 -35.11 20.07 -7.44
C VAL A 490 -34.55 21.03 -6.39
N LEU A 491 -33.36 20.75 -5.88
CA LEU A 491 -32.65 21.58 -4.92
C LEU A 491 -31.63 22.48 -5.65
N LEU A 492 -31.96 23.77 -5.73
CA LEU A 492 -31.13 24.82 -6.29
C LEU A 492 -30.37 25.55 -5.18
N GLY A 493 -29.20 26.09 -5.50
CA GLY A 493 -28.35 26.82 -4.56
C GLY A 493 -26.96 27.04 -5.13
N HIS A 494 -26.27 28.08 -4.67
CA HIS A 494 -24.88 28.32 -5.08
C HIS A 494 -23.96 27.20 -4.59
N ASN A 495 -22.75 27.13 -5.15
CA ASN A 495 -21.73 26.20 -4.66
C ASN A 495 -21.36 26.57 -3.22
N GLY A 496 -21.46 25.60 -2.30
CA GLY A 496 -21.24 25.84 -0.88
C GLY A 496 -22.50 26.14 -0.06
N ALA A 497 -23.69 26.23 -0.67
CA ALA A 497 -24.95 26.45 0.05
C ALA A 497 -25.34 25.32 1.02
N GLY A 498 -24.74 24.13 0.87
CA GLY A 498 -24.98 22.96 1.73
C GLY A 498 -25.77 21.82 1.10
N LYS A 499 -26.07 21.88 -0.21
CA LYS A 499 -26.85 20.89 -0.97
C LYS A 499 -26.39 19.43 -0.77
N THR A 500 -25.14 19.13 -1.12
CA THR A 500 -24.55 17.78 -0.98
C THR A 500 -24.48 17.36 0.49
N THR A 501 -24.20 18.28 1.40
CA THR A 501 -24.17 17.99 2.85
C THR A 501 -25.54 17.59 3.37
N MET A 502 -26.60 18.25 2.91
CA MET A 502 -27.98 17.90 3.25
C MET A 502 -28.35 16.51 2.75
N MET A 503 -28.03 16.18 1.50
CA MET A 503 -28.22 14.83 0.95
C MET A 503 -27.48 13.77 1.77
N ASN A 504 -26.22 14.05 2.14
CA ASN A 504 -25.41 13.17 2.96
C ASN A 504 -25.97 12.97 4.37
N MET A 505 -26.65 13.98 4.93
CA MET A 505 -27.38 13.85 6.20
C MET A 505 -28.63 12.98 6.07
N ILE A 506 -29.40 13.12 4.98
CA ILE A 506 -30.57 12.28 4.71
C ILE A 506 -30.16 10.80 4.59
N MET A 507 -29.08 10.52 3.86
CA MET A 507 -28.55 9.16 3.71
C MET A 507 -27.91 8.61 5.00
N GLY A 508 -27.72 9.45 6.01
CA GLY A 508 -26.98 9.13 7.23
C GLY A 508 -25.54 8.71 6.95
N ILE A 509 -24.94 9.30 5.91
CA ILE A 509 -23.50 9.44 5.83
C ILE A 509 -23.17 10.44 6.94
N VAL A 510 -23.38 11.74 6.70
CA VAL A 510 -23.00 12.81 7.64
C VAL A 510 -23.96 12.83 8.84
N PRO A 511 -23.46 12.77 10.09
CA PRO A 511 -24.31 12.92 11.26
C PRO A 511 -24.82 14.36 11.36
N LYS A 512 -26.13 14.53 11.63
CA LYS A 512 -26.75 15.82 11.97
C LYS A 512 -26.41 16.25 13.40
N ASP A 513 -26.32 17.56 13.64
CA ASP A 513 -26.07 18.09 14.99
C ASP A 513 -27.38 18.29 15.77
N ALA A 514 -28.45 18.75 15.09
CA ALA A 514 -29.80 18.84 15.63
C ALA A 514 -30.86 18.65 14.53
N GLY A 515 -32.15 18.62 14.92
CA GLY A 515 -33.29 18.42 14.02
C GLY A 515 -33.67 16.96 13.82
N ASN A 516 -34.72 16.71 13.03
CA ASN A 516 -35.25 15.38 12.76
C ASN A 516 -35.45 15.17 11.25
N ILE A 517 -35.13 13.97 10.78
CA ILE A 517 -35.38 13.52 9.41
C ILE A 517 -36.28 12.29 9.52
N LEU A 518 -37.44 12.32 8.87
CA LEU A 518 -38.33 11.18 8.66
C LEU A 518 -38.28 10.78 7.18
N VAL A 519 -38.06 9.51 6.90
CA VAL A 519 -38.10 8.93 5.55
C VAL A 519 -39.13 7.82 5.54
N CYS A 520 -40.19 7.95 4.74
CA CYS A 520 -41.31 7.00 4.72
C CYS A 520 -41.83 6.62 6.13
N SER A 521 -41.98 7.61 7.00
CA SER A 521 -42.38 7.46 8.42
C SER A 521 -41.34 6.84 9.37
N GLU A 522 -40.12 6.56 8.90
CA GLU A 522 -39.03 6.03 9.72
C GLU A 522 -38.01 7.10 10.09
N ARG A 523 -37.46 7.03 11.30
CA ARG A 523 -36.46 8.00 11.82
C ARG A 523 -35.02 7.48 11.76
N ASP A 524 -34.85 6.17 11.80
CA ASP A 524 -33.54 5.55 11.91
C ASP A 524 -32.95 5.28 10.54
N VAL A 525 -31.73 5.79 10.32
CA VAL A 525 -31.01 5.61 9.05
C VAL A 525 -30.94 4.13 8.66
N ALA A 526 -30.68 3.25 9.62
CA ALA A 526 -30.52 1.82 9.34
C ALA A 526 -31.83 1.16 8.86
N SER A 527 -32.99 1.67 9.26
CA SER A 527 -34.28 1.13 8.84
C SER A 527 -34.60 1.59 7.42
N TYR A 528 -34.42 2.86 7.06
CA TYR A 528 -34.89 3.37 5.76
C TYR A 528 -33.84 3.37 4.63
N ARG A 529 -32.54 3.19 4.92
CA ARG A 529 -31.46 3.33 3.92
C ARG A 529 -31.62 2.40 2.71
N HIS A 530 -32.20 1.22 2.90
CA HIS A 530 -32.52 0.29 1.82
C HIS A 530 -33.61 0.80 0.85
N LEU A 531 -34.43 1.78 1.27
CA LEU A 531 -35.46 2.43 0.45
C LEU A 531 -34.89 3.54 -0.44
N ILE A 532 -33.68 4.04 -0.13
CA ILE A 532 -33.03 5.13 -0.85
C ILE A 532 -32.08 4.58 -1.92
N GLY A 533 -32.25 5.06 -3.13
CA GLY A 533 -31.30 5.00 -4.23
C GLY A 533 -30.44 6.26 -4.24
N PHE A 534 -29.14 6.12 -4.42
CA PHE A 534 -28.24 7.27 -4.50
C PHE A 534 -27.39 7.19 -5.76
N CYS A 535 -27.34 8.30 -6.49
CA CYS A 535 -26.45 8.50 -7.63
C CYS A 535 -25.49 9.65 -7.29
N PRO A 536 -24.22 9.35 -6.96
CA PRO A 536 -23.21 10.37 -6.61
C PRO A 536 -22.83 11.24 -7.80
N GLN A 537 -22.21 12.40 -7.61
CA GLN A 537 -21.72 13.26 -8.71
C GLN A 537 -20.75 12.53 -9.66
N HIS A 538 -19.78 11.79 -9.12
CA HIS A 538 -18.90 10.92 -9.90
C HIS A 538 -19.44 9.49 -9.93
N SER A 539 -19.67 8.93 -11.13
CA SER A 539 -20.21 7.57 -11.29
C SER A 539 -19.27 6.53 -10.67
N VAL A 540 -19.77 5.81 -9.66
CA VAL A 540 -19.06 4.71 -8.99
C VAL A 540 -19.55 3.38 -9.55
N PHE A 541 -18.69 2.63 -10.23
CA PHE A 541 -19.01 1.31 -10.79
C PHE A 541 -17.78 0.40 -10.80
N MET A 542 -18.01 -0.91 -10.98
CA MET A 542 -16.99 -1.94 -11.01
C MET A 542 -16.54 -2.17 -12.46
N SER A 543 -15.32 -1.77 -12.81
CA SER A 543 -14.80 -1.84 -14.18
C SER A 543 -14.83 -3.25 -14.81
N TYR A 544 -14.74 -4.31 -14.00
CA TYR A 544 -14.71 -5.71 -14.45
C TYR A 544 -16.10 -6.37 -14.62
N MET A 545 -17.19 -5.65 -14.33
CA MET A 545 -18.56 -6.15 -14.45
C MET A 545 -19.25 -5.58 -15.69
N THR A 546 -20.15 -6.37 -16.29
CA THR A 546 -21.01 -5.89 -17.39
C THR A 546 -22.17 -5.04 -16.87
N CYS A 547 -22.82 -4.25 -17.73
CA CYS A 547 -24.00 -3.45 -17.36
C CYS A 547 -25.09 -4.30 -16.70
N GLN A 548 -25.38 -5.47 -17.28
CA GLN A 548 -26.35 -6.41 -16.73
C GLN A 548 -25.93 -6.96 -15.35
N GLN A 549 -24.67 -7.37 -15.20
CA GLN A 549 -24.15 -7.89 -13.93
C GLN A 549 -24.20 -6.85 -12.81
N HIS A 550 -23.99 -5.56 -13.11
CA HIS A 550 -24.14 -4.48 -12.12
C HIS A 550 -25.58 -4.44 -11.56
N LEU A 551 -26.57 -4.38 -12.44
CA LEU A 551 -27.97 -4.29 -12.03
C LEU A 551 -28.44 -5.55 -11.30
N GLU A 552 -28.00 -6.73 -11.74
CA GLU A 552 -28.27 -8.00 -11.05
C GLU A 552 -27.68 -8.00 -9.64
N PHE A 553 -26.41 -7.60 -9.49
CA PHE A 553 -25.71 -7.56 -8.21
C PHE A 553 -26.40 -6.61 -7.22
N PHE A 554 -26.68 -5.37 -7.62
CA PHE A 554 -27.33 -4.39 -6.74
C PHE A 554 -28.79 -4.73 -6.43
N SER A 555 -29.51 -5.40 -7.33
CA SER A 555 -30.86 -5.89 -7.06
C SER A 555 -30.85 -7.04 -6.05
N GLN A 556 -29.90 -7.98 -6.16
CA GLN A 556 -29.74 -9.06 -5.17
C GLN A 556 -29.32 -8.53 -3.80
N LEU A 557 -28.45 -7.51 -3.74
CA LEU A 557 -28.07 -6.86 -2.48
C LEU A 557 -29.27 -6.25 -1.73
N ARG A 558 -30.30 -5.84 -2.47
CA ARG A 558 -31.54 -5.29 -1.94
C ARG A 558 -32.66 -6.34 -1.78
N GLY A 559 -32.33 -7.62 -1.89
CA GLY A 559 -33.22 -8.74 -1.53
C GLY A 559 -33.93 -9.43 -2.70
N ALA A 560 -33.64 -9.08 -3.96
CA ALA A 560 -34.19 -9.81 -5.11
C ALA A 560 -33.58 -11.21 -5.22
N THR A 561 -34.38 -12.20 -5.65
CA THR A 561 -33.84 -13.50 -6.04
C THR A 561 -33.01 -13.38 -7.31
N ARG A 562 -32.16 -14.37 -7.61
CA ARG A 562 -31.30 -14.33 -8.81
C ARG A 562 -32.09 -14.25 -10.11
N SER A 563 -33.19 -15.01 -10.22
CA SER A 563 -34.07 -14.99 -11.40
C SER A 563 -34.78 -13.64 -11.55
N ASP A 564 -35.31 -13.10 -10.45
CA ASP A 564 -36.01 -11.82 -10.49
C ASP A 564 -35.05 -10.68 -10.80
N ALA A 565 -33.83 -10.72 -10.23
CA ALA A 565 -32.80 -9.74 -10.50
C ALA A 565 -32.38 -9.71 -11.98
N GLN A 566 -32.27 -10.88 -12.61
CA GLN A 566 -31.94 -11.00 -14.03
C GLN A 566 -33.05 -10.43 -14.92
N HIS A 567 -34.30 -10.82 -14.67
CA HIS A 567 -35.45 -10.29 -15.42
C HIS A 567 -35.62 -8.78 -15.21
N TRP A 568 -35.46 -8.31 -13.98
CA TRP A 568 -35.54 -6.89 -13.63
C TRP A 568 -34.42 -6.08 -14.32
N ALA A 569 -33.19 -6.62 -14.35
CA ALA A 569 -32.06 -5.97 -14.99
C ALA A 569 -32.29 -5.80 -16.49
N GLU A 570 -32.77 -6.83 -17.18
CA GLU A 570 -33.07 -6.77 -18.62
C GLU A 570 -34.12 -5.70 -18.95
N LEU A 571 -35.22 -5.67 -18.19
CA LEU A 571 -36.30 -4.70 -18.39
C LEU A 571 -35.82 -3.27 -18.13
N ARG A 572 -34.97 -3.05 -17.12
CA ARG A 572 -34.46 -1.71 -16.78
C ARG A 572 -33.34 -1.25 -17.71
N LEU A 573 -32.53 -2.14 -18.27
CA LEU A 573 -31.56 -1.76 -19.30
C LEU A 573 -32.24 -1.20 -20.56
N ARG A 574 -33.40 -1.74 -20.94
CA ARG A 574 -34.22 -1.16 -22.02
C ARG A 574 -34.70 0.25 -21.68
N LYS A 575 -35.22 0.47 -20.46
CA LYS A 575 -35.64 1.81 -19.99
C LYS A 575 -34.50 2.81 -19.86
N LEU A 576 -33.26 2.35 -19.69
CA LEU A 576 -32.08 3.21 -19.57
C LEU A 576 -31.39 3.47 -20.92
N ASN A 577 -31.96 3.01 -22.04
CA ASN A 577 -31.32 3.03 -23.36
C ASN A 577 -29.89 2.44 -23.32
N LEU A 578 -29.74 1.28 -22.69
CA LEU A 578 -28.49 0.53 -22.53
C LEU A 578 -28.61 -0.95 -22.93
N ALA A 579 -29.73 -1.35 -23.57
CA ALA A 579 -29.96 -2.74 -23.97
C ALA A 579 -28.87 -3.27 -24.91
N ASP A 580 -28.44 -2.49 -25.89
CA ASP A 580 -27.41 -2.87 -26.86
C ASP A 580 -26.03 -3.06 -26.22
N LYS A 581 -25.82 -2.43 -25.06
CA LYS A 581 -24.57 -2.48 -24.29
C LYS A 581 -24.69 -3.32 -23.01
N ALA A 582 -25.73 -4.15 -22.90
CA ALA A 582 -25.98 -4.98 -21.71
C ALA A 582 -24.78 -5.85 -21.30
N ASN A 583 -24.10 -6.43 -22.29
CA ASN A 583 -22.96 -7.34 -22.11
C ASN A 583 -21.59 -6.64 -22.17
N GLU A 584 -21.53 -5.33 -22.34
CA GLU A 584 -20.27 -4.59 -22.31
C GLU A 584 -19.82 -4.29 -20.88
N TYR A 585 -18.51 -4.27 -20.68
CA TYR A 585 -17.89 -3.92 -19.40
C TYR A 585 -18.04 -2.43 -19.11
N GLY A 586 -18.27 -2.08 -17.84
CA GLY A 586 -18.47 -0.67 -17.44
C GLY A 586 -17.33 0.27 -17.84
N CYS A 587 -16.10 -0.23 -17.97
CA CYS A 587 -14.95 0.57 -18.43
C CYS A 587 -15.07 1.04 -19.89
N MET A 588 -15.76 0.28 -20.76
CA MET A 588 -15.90 0.53 -22.20
C MET A 588 -16.99 1.57 -22.53
N LEU A 589 -17.83 1.93 -21.56
CA LEU A 589 -18.94 2.86 -21.75
C LEU A 589 -18.48 4.33 -21.87
N SER A 590 -19.23 5.14 -22.63
CA SER A 590 -19.07 6.60 -22.67
C SER A 590 -19.45 7.25 -21.33
N GLY A 591 -19.11 8.54 -21.13
CA GLY A 591 -19.47 9.28 -19.92
C GLY A 591 -20.97 9.29 -19.65
N GLY A 592 -21.78 9.60 -20.68
CA GLY A 592 -23.25 9.56 -20.61
C GLY A 592 -23.81 8.17 -20.31
N MET A 593 -23.30 7.13 -20.98
CA MET A 593 -23.70 5.74 -20.71
C MET A 593 -23.37 5.31 -19.28
N LYS A 594 -22.19 5.69 -18.75
CA LYS A 594 -21.81 5.45 -17.35
C LYS A 594 -22.76 6.15 -16.38
N ARG A 595 -23.24 7.35 -16.72
CA ARG A 595 -24.22 8.09 -15.92
C ARG A 595 -25.57 7.39 -15.89
N ARG A 596 -26.06 6.93 -17.03
CA ARG A 596 -27.30 6.14 -17.12
C ARG A 596 -27.19 4.81 -16.37
N LEU A 597 -26.04 4.13 -16.43
CA LEU A 597 -25.80 2.93 -15.63
C LEU A 597 -25.81 3.26 -14.12
N SER A 598 -25.19 4.37 -13.70
CA SER A 598 -25.21 4.85 -12.30
C SER A 598 -26.64 5.14 -11.82
N LEU A 599 -27.47 5.76 -12.66
CA LEU A 599 -28.90 5.92 -12.38
C LEU A 599 -29.60 4.55 -12.25
N GLY A 600 -29.28 3.61 -13.13
CA GLY A 600 -29.74 2.22 -13.07
C GLY A 600 -29.42 1.53 -11.74
N ILE A 601 -28.19 1.70 -11.24
CA ILE A 601 -27.74 1.20 -9.95
C ILE A 601 -28.52 1.86 -8.80
N ALA A 602 -28.80 3.16 -8.89
CA ALA A 602 -29.59 3.87 -7.88
C ALA A 602 -31.05 3.37 -7.81
N ILE A 603 -31.65 2.99 -8.95
CA ILE A 603 -33.04 2.48 -8.99
C ILE A 603 -33.15 0.96 -8.70
N ALA A 604 -32.02 0.24 -8.65
CA ALA A 604 -31.95 -1.19 -8.37
C ALA A 604 -32.65 -1.59 -7.09
N GLY A 605 -33.27 -2.78 -7.08
CA GLY A 605 -33.94 -3.34 -5.89
C GLY A 605 -35.18 -2.60 -5.40
N ASN A 606 -35.91 -1.95 -6.31
CA ASN A 606 -37.18 -1.29 -6.04
C ASN A 606 -37.12 -0.19 -4.94
N THR A 607 -36.12 0.67 -5.01
CA THR A 607 -36.01 1.87 -4.16
C THR A 607 -37.26 2.75 -4.26
N LYS A 608 -37.72 3.32 -3.14
CA LYS A 608 -38.87 4.24 -3.12
C LYS A 608 -38.46 5.67 -3.46
N ILE A 609 -37.26 6.05 -3.04
CA ILE A 609 -36.72 7.41 -3.17
C ILE A 609 -35.40 7.32 -3.94
N VAL A 610 -35.16 8.26 -4.86
CA VAL A 610 -33.89 8.37 -5.60
C VAL A 610 -33.31 9.75 -5.37
N ILE A 611 -32.07 9.81 -4.87
CA ILE A 611 -31.32 11.04 -4.64
C ILE A 611 -30.21 11.11 -5.70
N LEU A 612 -30.19 12.20 -6.46
CA LEU A 612 -29.29 12.42 -7.58
C LEU A 612 -28.46 13.68 -7.31
N ASP A 613 -27.15 13.50 -7.14
CA ASP A 613 -26.24 14.63 -6.93
C ASP A 613 -25.64 15.07 -8.27
N GLU A 614 -26.10 16.23 -8.79
CA GLU A 614 -25.70 16.81 -10.09
C GLU A 614 -25.68 15.78 -11.24
N PRO A 615 -26.83 15.19 -11.61
CA PRO A 615 -26.91 14.07 -12.54
C PRO A 615 -26.50 14.42 -13.98
N SER A 616 -26.69 15.67 -14.41
CA SER A 616 -26.40 16.16 -15.77
C SER A 616 -25.00 16.76 -15.96
N SER A 617 -24.21 16.87 -14.88
CA SER A 617 -22.90 17.53 -14.91
C SER A 617 -21.90 16.74 -15.75
N GLY A 618 -21.25 17.43 -16.70
CA GLY A 618 -20.28 16.82 -17.62
C GLY A 618 -20.90 15.98 -18.75
N LEU A 619 -22.21 16.03 -18.93
CA LEU A 619 -22.89 15.43 -20.08
C LEU A 619 -23.08 16.43 -21.24
N ASP A 620 -23.00 15.91 -22.46
CA ASP A 620 -23.44 16.58 -23.68
C ASP A 620 -24.97 16.80 -23.69
N ILE A 621 -25.43 17.69 -24.58
CA ILE A 621 -26.83 18.15 -24.63
C ILE A 621 -27.79 16.99 -24.91
N GLU A 622 -27.43 16.09 -25.83
CA GLU A 622 -28.25 14.93 -26.20
C GLU A 622 -28.36 13.94 -25.04
N SER A 623 -27.23 13.51 -24.46
CA SER A 623 -27.23 12.63 -23.28
C SER A 623 -28.00 13.21 -22.10
N ARG A 624 -28.01 14.55 -21.95
CA ARG A 624 -28.77 15.23 -20.89
C ARG A 624 -30.28 15.13 -21.14
N ARG A 625 -30.74 15.38 -22.36
CA ARG A 625 -32.16 15.22 -22.74
C ARG A 625 -32.65 13.79 -22.51
N GLU A 626 -31.86 12.80 -22.94
CA GLU A 626 -32.18 11.39 -22.70
C GLU A 626 -32.28 11.07 -21.20
N LEU A 627 -31.38 11.62 -20.38
CA LEU A 627 -31.43 11.46 -18.94
C LEU A 627 -32.70 12.09 -18.34
N TRP A 628 -33.11 13.25 -18.82
CA TRP A 628 -34.32 13.93 -18.37
C TRP A 628 -35.57 13.11 -18.68
N ASP A 629 -35.68 12.55 -19.88
CA ASP A 629 -36.78 11.69 -20.28
C ASP A 629 -36.90 10.48 -19.33
N ILE A 630 -35.77 9.84 -19.00
CA ILE A 630 -35.72 8.74 -18.05
C ILE A 630 -36.19 9.17 -16.65
N LEU A 631 -35.79 10.35 -16.17
CA LEU A 631 -36.20 10.87 -14.86
C LEU A 631 -37.71 11.18 -14.81
N LEU A 632 -38.24 11.79 -15.87
CA LEU A 632 -39.67 12.08 -16.01
C LEU A 632 -40.53 10.80 -16.04
N GLU A 633 -40.02 9.72 -16.64
CA GLU A 633 -40.66 8.40 -16.56
C GLU A 633 -40.61 7.80 -15.15
N LEU A 634 -39.46 7.88 -14.48
CA LEU A 634 -39.26 7.33 -13.14
C LEU A 634 -40.10 8.06 -12.07
N ARG A 635 -40.40 9.34 -12.25
CA ARG A 635 -41.27 10.15 -11.39
C ARG A 635 -42.62 9.48 -11.12
N LYS A 636 -43.19 8.77 -12.11
CA LYS A 636 -44.50 8.08 -11.98
C LYS A 636 -44.50 7.01 -10.87
N GLU A 637 -43.33 6.43 -10.60
CA GLU A 637 -43.14 5.32 -9.66
C GLU A 637 -42.46 5.74 -8.35
N LYS A 638 -41.59 6.76 -8.39
CA LYS A 638 -40.63 7.07 -7.32
C LYS A 638 -40.61 8.56 -6.95
N ALA A 639 -40.25 8.87 -5.71
CA ALA A 639 -39.90 10.23 -5.31
C ALA A 639 -38.45 10.52 -5.69
N ILE A 640 -38.18 11.64 -6.34
CA ILE A 640 -36.84 11.97 -6.86
C ILE A 640 -36.38 13.30 -6.27
N LEU A 641 -35.20 13.33 -5.67
CA LEU A 641 -34.52 14.53 -5.22
C LEU A 641 -33.30 14.76 -6.13
N VAL A 642 -33.27 15.87 -6.87
CA VAL A 642 -32.17 16.22 -7.76
C VAL A 642 -31.50 17.50 -7.26
N THR A 643 -30.17 17.52 -7.16
CA THR A 643 -29.42 18.78 -7.10
C THR A 643 -28.93 19.15 -8.48
N THR A 644 -29.05 20.42 -8.83
CA THR A 644 -28.47 20.96 -10.04
C THR A 644 -28.08 22.42 -9.82
N HIS A 645 -27.16 22.90 -10.65
CA HIS A 645 -26.87 24.32 -10.83
C HIS A 645 -27.37 24.83 -12.18
N TYR A 646 -27.94 23.97 -13.02
CA TYR A 646 -28.54 24.34 -14.30
C TYR A 646 -30.00 24.73 -14.09
N MET A 647 -30.32 26.02 -14.29
CA MET A 647 -31.69 26.53 -14.13
C MET A 647 -32.66 25.93 -15.13
N GLU A 648 -32.21 25.68 -16.37
CA GLU A 648 -32.99 25.00 -17.41
C GLU A 648 -33.40 23.58 -16.98
N GLU A 649 -32.51 22.84 -16.32
CA GLU A 649 -32.80 21.50 -15.80
C GLU A 649 -33.86 21.54 -14.70
N ALA A 650 -33.76 22.53 -13.81
CA ALA A 650 -34.75 22.71 -12.75
C ALA A 650 -36.12 23.10 -13.32
N GLU A 651 -36.16 23.88 -14.39
CA GLU A 651 -37.40 24.27 -15.06
C GLU A 651 -38.08 23.10 -15.77
N GLU A 652 -37.31 22.26 -16.46
CA GLU A 652 -37.85 21.12 -17.22
C GLU A 652 -38.25 19.95 -16.32
N LEU A 653 -37.44 19.65 -15.30
CA LEU A 653 -37.66 18.47 -14.44
C LEU A 653 -38.48 18.77 -13.18
N GLY A 654 -38.40 19.99 -12.65
CA GLY A 654 -38.86 20.29 -11.30
C GLY A 654 -40.36 20.46 -11.21
N ASP A 655 -41.03 19.56 -10.51
CA ASP A 655 -42.41 19.79 -10.05
C ASP A 655 -42.41 20.80 -8.88
N THR A 656 -41.46 20.63 -7.95
CA THR A 656 -41.15 21.60 -6.89
C THR A 656 -39.67 21.94 -6.92
N ILE A 657 -39.38 23.24 -6.92
CA ILE A 657 -38.04 23.78 -6.79
C ILE A 657 -37.86 24.30 -5.36
N CYS A 658 -36.71 23.99 -4.76
CA CYS A 658 -36.28 24.44 -3.44
C CYS A 658 -35.00 25.25 -3.59
N ILE A 659 -35.04 26.54 -3.24
CA ILE A 659 -33.89 27.44 -3.30
C ILE A 659 -33.22 27.51 -1.93
N LEU A 660 -31.97 27.03 -1.88
CA LEU A 660 -31.12 27.01 -0.68
C LEU A 660 -30.06 28.12 -0.76
N ALA A 661 -30.01 28.98 0.25
CA ALA A 661 -28.99 30.02 0.41
C ALA A 661 -28.50 30.06 1.87
N ASN A 662 -27.18 30.19 2.08
CA ASN A 662 -26.56 30.25 3.42
C ASN A 662 -27.02 29.16 4.42
N GLY A 663 -27.30 27.95 3.94
CA GLY A 663 -27.77 26.84 4.76
C GLY A 663 -29.22 26.93 5.23
N LYS A 664 -30.01 27.87 4.68
CA LYS A 664 -31.45 28.03 4.92
C LYS A 664 -32.24 27.80 3.64
N LEU A 665 -33.43 27.25 3.79
CA LEU A 665 -34.38 27.13 2.70
C LEU A 665 -35.09 28.48 2.54
N GLU A 666 -34.77 29.20 1.48
CA GLU A 666 -35.34 30.53 1.24
C GLU A 666 -36.75 30.42 0.68
N ARG A 667 -36.91 29.73 -0.45
CA ARG A 667 -38.18 29.66 -1.18
C ARG A 667 -38.42 28.26 -1.73
N THR A 668 -39.70 27.89 -1.78
CA THR A 668 -40.19 26.63 -2.36
C THR A 668 -41.43 26.87 -3.19
N GLY A 669 -41.57 26.18 -4.32
CA GLY A 669 -42.77 26.19 -5.14
C GLY A 669 -42.53 25.57 -6.51
N SER A 670 -43.57 25.48 -7.32
CA SER A 670 -43.41 25.09 -8.73
C SER A 670 -42.63 26.17 -9.51
N PRO A 671 -41.99 25.83 -10.64
CA PRO A 671 -41.27 26.80 -11.46
C PRO A 671 -42.13 28.02 -11.81
N LEU A 672 -43.39 27.79 -12.18
CA LEU A 672 -44.36 28.84 -12.50
C LEU A 672 -44.75 29.70 -11.28
N GLU A 673 -44.95 29.09 -10.11
CA GLU A 673 -45.25 29.83 -8.88
C GLU A 673 -44.09 30.72 -8.46
N LEU A 674 -42.85 30.22 -8.57
CA LEU A 674 -41.65 30.98 -8.22
C LEU A 674 -41.45 32.17 -9.17
N LYS A 675 -41.64 31.96 -10.48
CA LYS A 675 -41.58 33.04 -11.48
C LYS A 675 -42.64 34.10 -11.23
N ARG A 676 -43.89 33.72 -10.97
CA ARG A 676 -44.97 34.69 -10.73
C ARG A 676 -44.81 35.48 -9.42
N LYS A 677 -44.37 34.83 -8.34
CA LYS A 677 -44.28 35.47 -7.01
C LYS A 677 -42.99 36.27 -6.80
N TYR A 678 -41.87 35.77 -7.32
CA TYR A 678 -40.52 36.29 -7.04
C TYR A 678 -39.74 36.68 -8.29
N GLY A 679 -40.31 36.40 -9.47
CA GLY A 679 -39.78 36.91 -10.73
C GLY A 679 -40.10 38.38 -10.91
N ASN A 680 -39.41 38.99 -11.86
CA ASN A 680 -39.47 40.41 -12.08
C ASN A 680 -40.44 40.82 -13.20
N GLY A 681 -41.35 39.93 -13.60
CA GLY A 681 -42.24 40.14 -14.74
C GLY A 681 -41.66 39.66 -16.07
N TYR A 682 -42.33 40.01 -17.17
CA TYR A 682 -41.87 39.71 -18.52
C TYR A 682 -40.71 40.62 -18.92
N CYS A 683 -39.77 40.06 -19.69
CA CYS A 683 -38.68 40.79 -20.31
C CYS A 683 -38.99 41.02 -21.79
N LEU A 684 -39.22 42.29 -22.15
CA LEU A 684 -39.37 42.75 -23.51
C LEU A 684 -37.99 43.09 -24.09
N LYS A 685 -37.53 42.28 -25.03
CA LYS A 685 -36.31 42.52 -25.80
C LYS A 685 -36.68 43.16 -27.15
N LEU A 686 -36.16 44.36 -27.38
CA LEU A 686 -36.30 45.12 -28.61
C LEU A 686 -34.94 45.19 -29.32
N GLU A 687 -34.86 44.75 -30.58
CA GLU A 687 -33.70 45.04 -31.43
C GLU A 687 -33.96 46.34 -32.17
N THR A 688 -32.98 47.25 -32.18
CA THR A 688 -33.10 48.62 -32.67
C THR A 688 -32.05 48.93 -33.72
N HIS A 689 -32.39 49.78 -34.69
CA HIS A 689 -31.42 50.36 -35.63
C HIS A 689 -30.47 51.34 -34.94
N GLU A 690 -29.36 51.69 -35.60
CA GLU A 690 -28.38 52.63 -35.02
C GLU A 690 -28.97 54.03 -34.74
N ASN A 691 -30.02 54.43 -35.47
CA ASN A 691 -30.71 55.73 -35.39
C ASN A 691 -32.04 55.68 -34.61
N PHE A 692 -32.11 54.94 -33.50
CA PHE A 692 -33.35 54.82 -32.71
C PHE A 692 -33.47 55.90 -31.63
N ASN A 693 -34.70 56.26 -31.24
CA ASN A 693 -34.99 57.22 -30.17
C ASN A 693 -35.43 56.50 -28.88
N LYS A 694 -34.54 56.44 -27.89
CA LYS A 694 -34.75 55.73 -26.60
C LYS A 694 -35.93 56.28 -25.81
N ASP A 695 -36.02 57.60 -25.68
CA ASP A 695 -37.02 58.23 -24.82
C ASP A 695 -38.42 58.08 -25.42
N ALA A 696 -38.53 58.08 -26.76
CA ALA A 696 -39.78 57.80 -27.45
C ALA A 696 -40.29 56.36 -27.21
N ILE A 697 -39.41 55.36 -27.20
CA ILE A 697 -39.77 53.97 -26.92
C ILE A 697 -40.27 53.82 -25.48
N ILE A 698 -39.54 54.38 -24.51
CA ILE A 698 -39.92 54.31 -23.09
C ILE A 698 -41.24 55.06 -22.85
N PHE A 699 -41.44 56.20 -23.50
CA PHE A 699 -42.68 56.97 -23.41
C PHE A 699 -43.89 56.18 -23.92
N GLU A 700 -43.78 55.56 -25.10
CA GLU A 700 -44.86 54.74 -25.65
C GLU A 700 -45.18 53.52 -24.77
N ILE A 701 -44.18 52.90 -24.13
CA ILE A 701 -44.40 51.77 -23.21
C ILE A 701 -45.05 52.25 -21.91
N ARG A 702 -44.56 53.37 -21.34
CA ARG A 702 -45.09 53.94 -20.09
C ARG A 702 -46.50 54.45 -20.20
N ARG A 703 -46.96 54.79 -21.41
CA ARG A 703 -48.36 55.14 -21.69
C ARG A 703 -49.34 54.03 -21.30
N PHE A 704 -48.92 52.77 -21.44
CA PHE A 704 -49.76 51.62 -21.10
C PHE A 704 -49.39 51.02 -19.73
N ILE A 705 -48.09 51.04 -19.39
CA ILE A 705 -47.53 50.40 -18.19
C ILE A 705 -46.63 51.40 -17.46
N GLU A 706 -47.19 52.09 -16.47
CA GLU A 706 -46.49 53.16 -15.73
C GLU A 706 -45.22 52.64 -15.02
N ASN A 707 -45.24 51.39 -14.55
CA ASN A 707 -44.15 50.76 -13.78
C ASN A 707 -43.10 50.05 -14.65
N ALA A 708 -43.07 50.29 -15.98
CA ALA A 708 -42.07 49.68 -16.84
C ALA A 708 -40.67 50.27 -16.57
N SER A 709 -39.72 49.40 -16.20
CA SER A 709 -38.33 49.77 -15.94
C SER A 709 -37.39 49.22 -17.01
N VAL A 710 -36.43 50.03 -17.47
CA VAL A 710 -35.38 49.55 -18.38
C VAL A 710 -34.35 48.77 -17.56
N GLU A 711 -34.16 47.49 -17.88
CA GLU A 711 -33.25 46.61 -17.14
C GLU A 711 -31.82 46.77 -17.62
N ASN A 712 -31.60 46.66 -18.93
CA ASN A 712 -30.28 46.83 -19.55
C ASN A 712 -30.40 47.40 -20.96
N PHE A 713 -29.42 48.24 -21.31
CA PHE A 713 -29.34 48.87 -22.62
C PHE A 713 -27.97 48.57 -23.23
N VAL A 714 -27.92 47.64 -24.19
CA VAL A 714 -26.70 47.22 -24.87
C VAL A 714 -26.96 47.23 -26.37
N LYS A 715 -26.52 48.29 -27.06
CA LYS A 715 -26.73 48.45 -28.51
C LYS A 715 -26.29 47.19 -29.27
N PRO A 716 -27.10 46.64 -30.20
CA PRO A 716 -28.36 47.16 -30.74
C PRO A 716 -29.64 46.69 -30.01
N THR A 717 -29.56 46.13 -28.80
CA THR A 717 -30.69 45.56 -28.04
C THR A 717 -31.08 46.35 -26.79
N VAL A 718 -32.39 46.44 -26.54
CA VAL A 718 -32.98 47.06 -25.34
C VAL A 718 -33.80 46.03 -24.58
N TYR A 719 -33.52 45.88 -23.28
CA TYR A 719 -34.27 45.00 -22.38
C TYR A 719 -35.12 45.85 -21.43
N ILE A 720 -36.44 45.67 -21.50
CA ILE A 720 -37.43 46.39 -20.72
C ILE A 720 -38.24 45.39 -19.91
N ARG A 721 -38.43 45.69 -18.64
CA ARG A 721 -39.13 44.84 -17.69
C ARG A 721 -40.58 45.27 -17.53
N LEU A 722 -41.49 44.31 -17.62
CA LEU A 722 -42.94 44.49 -17.61
C LEU A 722 -43.57 43.68 -16.44
N PRO A 723 -44.24 44.31 -15.46
CA PRO A 723 -44.82 43.60 -14.31
C PRO A 723 -46.05 42.76 -14.66
N TYR A 724 -46.18 41.54 -14.13
CA TYR A 724 -47.27 40.59 -14.41
C TYR A 724 -48.70 41.12 -14.13
N ASP A 725 -48.85 42.18 -13.33
CA ASP A 725 -50.17 42.69 -12.93
C ASP A 725 -51.00 43.28 -14.10
N PHE A 726 -50.37 43.58 -15.24
CA PHE A 726 -50.98 44.27 -16.38
C PHE A 726 -51.16 43.42 -17.65
N ASP A 727 -51.26 42.09 -17.53
CA ASP A 727 -51.33 41.13 -18.65
C ASP A 727 -52.31 41.55 -19.77
N LEU A 728 -53.49 42.07 -19.41
CA LEU A 728 -54.51 42.50 -20.39
C LEU A 728 -54.10 43.72 -21.22
N LYS A 729 -53.24 44.61 -20.69
CA LYS A 729 -52.77 45.82 -21.38
C LYS A 729 -51.58 45.56 -22.30
N TYR A 730 -50.96 44.38 -22.21
CA TYR A 730 -49.81 44.03 -23.05
C TYR A 730 -50.17 43.91 -24.52
N HIS A 731 -51.36 43.39 -24.82
CA HIS A 731 -51.85 43.29 -26.19
C HIS A 731 -51.88 44.67 -26.88
N ASP A 732 -52.50 45.66 -26.22
CA ASP A 732 -52.61 47.02 -26.77
C ASP A 732 -51.24 47.71 -26.89
N MET A 733 -50.36 47.49 -25.91
CA MET A 733 -49.00 48.02 -25.92
C MET A 733 -48.15 47.44 -27.05
N LEU A 734 -48.17 46.11 -27.24
CA LEU A 734 -47.44 45.45 -28.33
C LEU A 734 -47.98 45.88 -29.70
N ARG A 735 -49.30 46.01 -29.84
CA ARG A 735 -49.93 46.51 -31.07
C ARG A 735 -49.51 47.94 -31.41
N SER A 736 -49.41 48.81 -30.39
CA SER A 736 -48.91 50.18 -30.55
C SER A 736 -47.43 50.20 -30.97
N LEU A 737 -46.60 49.35 -30.37
CA LEU A 737 -45.18 49.23 -30.73
C LEU A 737 -44.96 48.68 -32.15
N GLU A 738 -45.76 47.69 -32.56
CA GLU A 738 -45.74 47.15 -33.93
C GLU A 738 -46.17 48.21 -34.96
N GLY A 739 -47.23 48.98 -34.67
CA GLY A 739 -47.68 50.06 -35.53
C GLY A 739 -46.68 51.23 -35.63
N ALA A 740 -45.88 51.46 -34.58
CA ALA A 740 -44.88 52.52 -34.53
C ALA A 740 -43.45 52.05 -34.84
N LYS A 741 -43.28 50.83 -35.34
CA LYS A 741 -41.99 50.13 -35.50
C LYS A 741 -40.96 50.93 -36.34
N GLU A 742 -41.37 51.43 -37.50
CA GLU A 742 -40.51 52.25 -38.38
C GLU A 742 -40.14 53.60 -37.75
N ARG A 743 -41.13 54.26 -37.11
CA ARG A 743 -40.95 55.55 -36.44
C ARG A 743 -40.00 55.46 -35.23
N LEU A 744 -40.06 54.36 -34.49
CA LEU A 744 -39.26 54.13 -33.29
C LEU A 744 -37.89 53.48 -33.59
N GLY A 745 -37.65 53.06 -34.84
CA GLY A 745 -36.41 52.40 -35.25
C GLY A 745 -36.25 50.99 -34.68
N ILE A 746 -37.34 50.25 -34.48
CA ILE A 746 -37.35 48.89 -33.93
C ILE A 746 -37.32 47.85 -35.08
N ILE A 747 -36.42 46.88 -35.01
CA ILE A 747 -36.26 45.79 -35.98
C ILE A 747 -37.09 44.58 -35.57
N THR A 748 -36.99 44.15 -34.32
CA THR A 748 -37.72 43.00 -33.79
C THR A 748 -38.20 43.28 -32.37
N ILE A 749 -39.37 42.73 -32.05
CA ILE A 749 -39.97 42.76 -30.72
C ILE A 749 -40.07 41.32 -30.26
N SER A 750 -39.51 41.02 -29.09
CA SER A 750 -39.60 39.69 -28.48
C SER A 750 -39.94 39.84 -27.01
N ILE A 751 -40.89 39.05 -26.53
CA ILE A 751 -41.27 39.01 -25.12
C ILE A 751 -40.92 37.63 -24.58
N ALA A 752 -40.20 37.59 -23.47
CA ALA A 752 -39.83 36.38 -22.77
C ALA A 752 -40.29 36.47 -21.33
N ASP A 753 -40.66 35.33 -20.75
CA ASP A 753 -40.93 35.27 -19.32
C ASP A 753 -39.63 35.43 -18.51
N THR A 754 -39.73 35.81 -17.24
CA THR A 754 -38.57 35.83 -16.33
C THR A 754 -37.92 34.43 -16.27
N SER A 755 -36.60 34.37 -16.38
CA SER A 755 -35.84 33.13 -16.19
C SER A 755 -35.81 32.74 -14.71
N LEU A 756 -35.73 31.44 -14.42
CA LEU A 756 -35.48 30.97 -13.05
C LEU A 756 -34.15 31.50 -12.49
N GLU A 757 -33.18 31.82 -13.34
CA GLU A 757 -31.93 32.46 -12.94
C GLU A 757 -32.17 33.83 -12.30
N SER A 758 -33.02 34.68 -12.90
CA SER A 758 -33.37 35.97 -12.33
C SER A 758 -34.15 35.83 -11.01
N VAL A 759 -35.04 34.83 -10.91
CA VAL A 759 -35.72 34.49 -9.65
C VAL A 759 -34.70 34.09 -8.58
N PHE A 760 -33.73 33.23 -8.95
CA PHE A 760 -32.67 32.80 -8.06
C PHE A 760 -31.83 34.00 -7.60
N LEU A 761 -31.41 34.89 -8.50
CA LEU A 761 -30.64 36.09 -8.16
C LEU A 761 -31.43 37.06 -7.27
N ASN A 762 -32.74 37.18 -7.45
CA ASN A 762 -33.59 37.98 -6.56
C ASN A 762 -33.69 37.37 -5.16
N CYS A 763 -33.92 36.06 -5.08
CA CYS A 763 -34.09 35.36 -3.80
C CYS A 763 -32.76 35.27 -3.04
N ALA A 764 -31.69 34.98 -3.76
CA ALA A 764 -30.36 34.82 -3.21
C ALA A 764 -29.69 36.19 -2.98
N GLY A 765 -29.88 37.18 -3.85
CA GLY A 765 -29.18 38.48 -3.81
C GLY A 765 -29.47 39.35 -2.57
N GLY A 766 -30.53 39.06 -1.81
CA GLY A 766 -30.78 39.69 -0.51
C GLY A 766 -29.90 39.13 0.63
N THR A 767 -29.37 37.91 0.47
CA THR A 767 -28.67 37.15 1.51
C THR A 767 -27.26 36.69 1.10
N ASP A 768 -27.01 36.56 -0.20
CA ASP A 768 -25.71 36.29 -0.82
C ASP A 768 -24.92 37.60 -0.93
N GLN A 769 -24.67 38.21 0.22
CA GLN A 769 -23.37 38.85 0.39
C GLN A 769 -22.35 37.71 0.44
N VAL A 770 -21.94 37.24 -0.73
CA VAL A 770 -20.64 36.58 -0.90
C VAL A 770 -19.66 37.47 -0.17
N ASP A 771 -19.19 37.01 1.01
CA ASP A 771 -18.28 37.71 1.93
C ASP A 771 -18.03 39.16 1.45
N LYS A 772 -18.92 40.13 1.76
CA LYS A 772 -18.40 41.50 1.80
C LYS A 772 -17.24 41.39 2.79
N PRO A 773 -16.00 41.67 2.37
CA PRO A 773 -14.90 41.64 3.31
C PRO A 773 -15.34 42.54 4.45
N ASP A 774 -15.25 42.03 5.68
CA ASP A 774 -15.58 42.77 6.90
C ASP A 774 -15.27 44.26 6.71
N ASP A 775 -16.20 45.16 7.08
CA ASP A 775 -16.12 46.64 7.00
C ASP A 775 -14.91 47.25 7.77
N THR A 776 -13.90 46.45 8.08
CA THR A 776 -12.57 46.84 8.54
C THR A 776 -11.49 46.77 7.45
N ARG A 777 -11.81 46.30 6.23
CA ARG A 777 -10.90 46.43 5.08
C ARG A 777 -11.23 47.70 4.32
N ASN A 778 -10.36 48.69 4.51
CA ASN A 778 -10.22 49.88 3.69
C ASN A 778 -10.59 49.59 2.23
N SER A 779 -11.32 50.56 1.66
CA SER A 779 -11.63 50.74 0.24
C SER A 779 -10.41 50.56 -0.66
N GLU A 780 -9.99 49.32 -0.91
CA GLU A 780 -9.15 48.96 -2.03
C GLU A 780 -10.06 48.42 -3.13
N SER A 781 -9.96 49.10 -4.26
CA SER A 781 -10.62 48.83 -5.53
C SER A 781 -10.67 47.33 -5.89
N ALA A 782 -11.74 46.96 -6.61
CA ALA A 782 -11.94 45.63 -7.19
C ALA A 782 -10.62 44.96 -7.63
N LEU A 783 -10.39 43.72 -7.18
CA LEU A 783 -9.26 42.84 -7.48
C LEU A 783 -9.04 42.52 -8.98
N ILE A 784 -9.76 43.18 -9.88
CA ILE A 784 -9.64 43.05 -11.32
C ILE A 784 -9.11 44.38 -11.84
N HIS A 785 -7.80 44.61 -11.69
CA HIS A 785 -7.15 45.47 -12.68
C HIS A 785 -7.23 44.73 -14.01
N PRO A 786 -7.82 45.33 -15.08
CA PRO A 786 -7.79 44.71 -16.39
C PRO A 786 -6.32 44.57 -16.79
N TYR A 787 -5.82 43.33 -16.82
CA TYR A 787 -4.49 43.06 -17.34
C TYR A 787 -4.48 43.48 -18.80
N LYS A 788 -3.77 44.57 -19.10
CA LYS A 788 -3.58 45.05 -20.47
C LYS A 788 -2.73 44.00 -21.17
N ARG A 789 -3.38 43.10 -21.91
CA ARG A 789 -2.68 42.15 -22.79
C ARG A 789 -1.89 43.01 -23.78
N LEU A 790 -0.57 43.03 -23.67
CA LEU A 790 0.32 43.70 -24.61
C LEU A 790 0.14 43.01 -25.97
N THR A 791 -0.78 43.54 -26.79
CA THR A 791 -0.94 43.10 -28.17
C THR A 791 0.29 43.58 -28.95
N ASN A 792 1.01 42.62 -29.55
CA ASN A 792 2.17 42.78 -30.45
C ASN A 792 3.59 42.68 -29.85
N ILE A 793 3.79 42.11 -28.65
CA ILE A 793 5.15 41.78 -28.17
C ILE A 793 5.16 40.31 -27.71
N GLU A 794 5.91 39.46 -28.42
CA GLU A 794 6.21 38.12 -27.92
C GLU A 794 6.99 38.23 -26.61
N PRO A 795 6.58 37.54 -25.53
CA PRO A 795 7.26 37.66 -24.24
C PRO A 795 8.73 37.26 -24.36
N HIS A 796 9.63 38.14 -23.93
CA HIS A 796 11.07 37.90 -23.96
C HIS A 796 11.40 36.59 -23.23
N PHE A 797 12.24 35.73 -23.82
CA PHE A 797 12.57 34.40 -23.29
C PHE A 797 13.00 34.42 -21.80
N LEU A 798 13.72 35.47 -21.38
CA LEU A 798 14.14 35.66 -19.98
C LEU A 798 12.98 35.90 -19.01
N GLN A 799 11.92 36.60 -19.42
CA GLN A 799 10.74 36.81 -18.59
C GLN A 799 9.96 35.51 -18.40
N LEU A 800 9.85 34.69 -19.45
CA LEU A 800 9.27 33.35 -19.38
C LEU A 800 10.06 32.45 -18.41
N ILE A 801 11.40 32.45 -18.52
CA ILE A 801 12.26 31.71 -17.58
C ILE A 801 12.07 32.22 -16.16
N ALA A 802 12.08 33.53 -15.94
CA ALA A 802 11.92 34.12 -14.62
C ALA A 802 10.55 33.78 -14.01
N ALA A 803 9.47 33.81 -14.80
CA ALA A 803 8.13 33.43 -14.35
C ALA A 803 8.05 31.93 -14.02
N ILE A 804 8.64 31.06 -14.84
CA ILE A 804 8.73 29.62 -14.56
C ILE A 804 9.55 29.37 -13.29
N PHE A 805 10.67 30.08 -13.11
CA PHE A 805 11.52 29.96 -11.94
C PHE A 805 10.81 30.47 -10.68
N TYR A 806 10.12 31.60 -10.76
CA TYR A 806 9.30 32.14 -9.67
C TYR A 806 8.16 31.18 -9.30
N LYS A 807 7.47 30.58 -10.29
CA LYS A 807 6.47 29.53 -10.06
C LYS A 807 7.09 28.31 -9.37
N LYS A 808 8.24 27.83 -9.85
CA LYS A 808 8.94 26.69 -9.24
C LYS A 808 9.41 27.01 -7.82
N TRP A 809 9.95 28.21 -7.59
CA TRP A 809 10.39 28.68 -6.29
C TRP A 809 9.24 28.83 -5.30
N THR A 810 8.12 29.42 -5.72
CA THR A 810 6.92 29.53 -4.89
C THR A 810 6.27 28.19 -4.57
N PHE A 811 6.38 27.20 -5.47
CA PHE A 811 6.00 25.82 -5.18
C PHE A 811 6.95 25.18 -4.16
N LEU A 812 8.27 25.27 -4.39
CA LEU A 812 9.31 24.74 -3.49
C LEU A 812 9.25 25.36 -2.09
N SER A 813 9.03 26.67 -1.96
CA SER A 813 8.95 27.35 -0.67
C SER A 813 7.68 26.99 0.11
N LYS A 814 6.58 26.69 -0.57
CA LYS A 814 5.33 26.23 0.07
C LYS A 814 5.39 24.75 0.48
N GLU A 815 6.15 23.92 -0.22
CA GLU A 815 6.34 22.49 0.09
C GLU A 815 7.68 22.19 0.80
N TRP A 816 8.29 23.19 1.43
CA TRP A 816 9.67 23.12 1.94
C TRP A 816 9.92 21.97 2.92
N CYS A 817 8.90 21.55 3.68
CA CYS A 817 8.99 20.41 4.57
C CYS A 817 9.43 19.13 3.83
N TYR A 818 8.85 18.82 2.66
CA TYR A 818 9.18 17.61 1.89
C TYR A 818 10.60 17.67 1.31
N ALA A 819 11.03 18.87 0.88
CA ALA A 819 12.36 19.11 0.35
C ALA A 819 13.46 19.01 1.42
N VAL A 820 13.14 19.28 2.69
CA VAL A 820 14.07 19.16 3.83
C VAL A 820 14.10 17.73 4.38
N TYR A 821 12.95 17.05 4.50
CA TYR A 821 12.89 15.69 5.07
C TYR A 821 13.65 14.64 4.24
N MET A 822 13.61 14.74 2.90
CA MET A 822 14.30 13.79 2.02
C MET A 822 15.82 13.76 2.23
N PRO A 823 16.56 14.87 2.12
CA PRO A 823 18.00 14.89 2.38
C PRO A 823 18.33 14.62 3.84
N LEU A 824 17.50 15.04 4.81
CA LEU A 824 17.73 14.78 6.24
C LEU A 824 17.65 13.28 6.57
N PHE A 825 16.77 12.53 5.89
CA PHE A 825 16.70 11.07 6.01
C PHE A 825 17.95 10.36 5.46
N TYR A 826 18.47 10.82 4.31
CA TYR A 826 19.73 10.32 3.77
C TYR A 826 20.94 10.71 4.63
N LEU A 827 20.94 11.92 5.19
CA LEU A 827 21.98 12.40 6.09
C LEU A 827 21.97 11.63 7.42
N MET A 828 20.79 11.36 7.99
CA MET A 828 20.63 10.47 9.16
C MET A 828 21.14 9.05 8.88
N ARG A 829 20.88 8.51 7.68
CA ARG A 829 21.36 7.19 7.28
C ARG A 829 22.88 7.17 7.08
N PHE A 830 23.44 8.24 6.51
CA PHE A 830 24.88 8.43 6.40
C PHE A 830 25.53 8.56 7.78
N LEU A 831 24.96 9.35 8.68
CA LEU A 831 25.41 9.51 10.08
C LEU A 831 25.31 8.21 10.87
N PHE A 832 24.26 7.38 10.67
CA PHE A 832 24.18 6.06 11.28
C PHE A 832 25.22 5.08 10.72
N HIS A 833 25.58 5.21 9.44
CA HIS A 833 26.59 4.37 8.81
C HIS A 833 28.01 4.78 9.22
N THR A 834 28.29 6.08 9.34
CA THR A 834 29.56 6.59 9.87
C THR A 834 29.69 6.35 11.37
N ALA A 835 28.61 6.45 12.16
CA ALA A 835 28.61 6.07 13.58
C ALA A 835 28.86 4.58 13.82
N LYS A 836 28.57 3.70 12.84
CA LYS A 836 28.93 2.28 12.91
C LYS A 836 30.41 2.02 12.61
N HIS A 837 31.06 2.91 11.85
CA HIS A 837 32.49 2.81 11.52
C HIS A 837 33.38 3.66 12.44
N ILE A 838 32.82 4.60 13.20
CA ILE A 838 33.55 5.53 14.05
C ILE A 838 33.13 5.29 15.51
N HIS A 839 33.95 4.53 16.22
CA HIS A 839 34.01 4.39 17.69
C HIS A 839 32.80 3.78 18.43
N VAL A 840 32.80 2.44 18.59
CA VAL A 840 32.51 1.81 19.90
C VAL A 840 33.41 0.60 20.19
N TRP A 841 33.95 -0.11 19.19
CA TRP A 841 34.72 -1.34 19.46
C TRP A 841 36.21 -1.15 19.78
N HIS A 842 36.83 -0.01 19.42
CA HIS A 842 38.25 0.22 19.70
C HIS A 842 38.52 0.85 21.08
N CYS A 843 37.59 1.67 21.61
CA CYS A 843 37.74 2.22 22.97
C CYS A 843 37.31 1.24 24.06
N VAL A 844 36.29 0.41 23.84
CA VAL A 844 35.85 -0.57 24.86
C VAL A 844 36.85 -1.72 25.01
N ARG A 845 37.57 -2.10 23.94
CA ARG A 845 38.63 -3.12 24.02
C ARG A 845 39.89 -2.57 24.72
N CYS A 846 40.30 -1.34 24.43
CA CYS A 846 41.39 -0.69 25.18
C CYS A 846 41.04 -0.37 26.64
N PHE A 847 39.78 -0.12 26.97
CA PHE A 847 39.35 0.10 28.36
C PHE A 847 39.18 -1.23 29.14
N ALA A 848 38.82 -2.32 28.45
CA ALA A 848 38.78 -3.66 29.04
C ALA A 848 40.18 -4.27 29.24
N ASP A 849 41.12 -4.04 28.32
CA ASP A 849 42.52 -4.49 28.47
C ASP A 849 43.27 -3.68 29.53
N ALA A 850 42.92 -2.40 29.75
CA ALA A 850 43.46 -1.59 30.85
C ALA A 850 42.91 -1.98 32.24
N LEU A 851 41.74 -2.62 32.32
CA LEU A 851 41.15 -3.11 33.57
C LEU A 851 41.61 -4.53 33.94
N TYR A 852 42.21 -5.28 33.02
CA TYR A 852 42.76 -6.61 33.29
C TYR A 852 44.23 -6.60 33.77
N VAL A 853 44.93 -5.47 33.65
CA VAL A 853 46.36 -5.32 34.06
C VAL A 853 46.51 -4.68 35.45
N CYS A 854 45.42 -4.25 36.10
CA CYS A 854 45.42 -3.76 37.50
C CYS A 854 44.79 -4.76 38.49
N GLY A 855 44.81 -6.05 38.15
CA GLY A 855 44.26 -7.13 38.96
C GLY A 855 45.18 -8.35 39.03
N GLU A 856 46.48 -8.13 39.19
CA GLU A 856 47.44 -9.00 39.90
C GLU A 856 48.33 -8.13 40.78
#